data_AF-A0A1G2ZM16-F1
#
_entry.id   AF-A0A1G2ZM16-F1
#
_cell.length_a   1.000
_cell.length_b   1.000
_cell.length_c   1.000
_cell.angle_alpha   90.00
_cell.angle_beta   90.00
_cell.angle_gamma   90.00
#
_symmetry.space_group_name_H-M   'P 1'
#
loop_
_entity.id
_entity.type
_entity.pdbx_description
1 polymer ?
#
loop_
_entity_poly.entity_id
_entity_poly.type
_entity_poly.pdbx_seq_one_letter_code
_entity_poly.pdbx_strand_id
1 'polypeptide(L)'
;MKSRSLNISLVTLFILLFMSASQLLAQPGIDLSGEDQEAQEQLRLLEIMKTAPPAPNPPPAVIFSDQESLAPEFRGIVVYDPVTGEEIVVPAPDAGILGPVEPTPPYGGVNPFAVPMETPEGEDSSDEPYPLIVPTPPTPINNATTFPWNTIHKILMRFNVSGIDYYYVCSAWAADEFMVITAGHCVYNWDPNDDGNTSDRRWANEIWVWAGQGDVVIPLATPDRPYGEAKGVLFRSYTGWTNNQDLNHDMGFITLNRRDGVHTGWMGRESSVASSLNFSGYPVETPYVPAGTLVQYYGYDANNVSGSTDFRISLDAFIYGGHSGGPSWRLVSGNRYVEGIHSTSNRVGAATDTRITAQRMTDIDTLTSDDELNRPPTARPDLIEYFLDGNNRKDLLTNSTPQGGTIQVEYNALNSGFATSNNFTVSFYLSTNTIITTGDTLIGTRTHTLNSWTLTNPTATLTVPESVAPGNYYVGWIMSGGELEYTTSNNTVVIDDETVNVTPIVRTITVTQPNGGESWQVGTTNNIMWTSSNAGANVKIELFKGGVFNSTIVASTANDGSHLWTIPSLTEANDYKVKITSISYPTVSDLSNGNFTITAPIVYDYTLTDTNGLVWKLNRIGNNPSGMYFEGIVDMGYEIRNAVATYLKSDNGLSMSGDEGSGVAFNYEIDWTAGKSGSWINVNPSAGHGLVTVSLSLTSEVSASPGAGPGPGREEEGGSVSVPPAAPATLTDSFGYIWTLTRIDSDATAQYYSGTVTLPTGVRDAVAIFLKSNKAVSMTGARGTGVPFNENYKWTGGGGSGVWININPSPGYGLVTVTLN
;
A
#
# COMPACT_ATOMS: atom_id res chain seq x y z
N MET A 1 -29.48 -30.07 36.20
CA MET A 1 -29.50 -29.92 34.72
C MET A 1 -29.45 -28.42 34.42
N LYS A 2 -28.25 -27.84 34.28
CA LYS A 2 -27.49 -27.55 33.03
C LYS A 2 -28.10 -26.42 32.16
N SER A 3 -27.47 -25.24 32.18
CA SER A 3 -26.79 -24.54 31.05
C SER A 3 -26.35 -23.14 31.51
N ARG A 4 -25.07 -22.86 31.76
CA ARG A 4 -24.00 -22.40 30.83
C ARG A 4 -24.36 -21.17 29.98
N SER A 5 -23.79 -20.01 30.34
CA SER A 5 -22.94 -19.18 29.46
C SER A 5 -22.44 -17.93 30.20
N LEU A 6 -21.23 -17.49 29.84
CA LEU A 6 -20.55 -16.22 30.21
C LEU A 6 -19.87 -16.13 31.59
N ASN A 7 -18.58 -16.44 31.61
CA ASN A 7 -17.52 -15.54 32.09
C ASN A 7 -16.16 -16.23 31.95
N ILE A 8 -15.48 -15.99 30.82
CA ILE A 8 -14.03 -16.19 30.72
C ILE A 8 -13.49 -14.89 30.14
N SER A 9 -13.25 -13.94 31.03
CA SER A 9 -12.48 -12.73 30.77
C SER A 9 -11.49 -12.59 31.92
N LEU A 10 -10.26 -12.19 31.60
CA LEU A 10 -9.10 -11.89 32.45
C LEU A 10 -8.10 -12.99 32.86
N VAL A 11 -8.31 -14.29 32.64
CA VAL A 11 -7.25 -15.30 32.98
C VAL A 11 -6.38 -15.70 31.79
N THR A 12 -6.83 -15.49 30.55
CA THR A 12 -6.08 -15.87 29.34
C THR A 12 -5.08 -14.80 28.87
N LEU A 13 -5.15 -13.57 29.40
CA LEU A 13 -4.31 -12.44 28.95
C LEU A 13 -2.94 -12.35 29.67
N PHE A 14 -2.69 -13.19 30.68
CA PHE A 14 -1.44 -13.15 31.46
C PHE A 14 -0.49 -14.34 31.21
N ILE A 15 -0.89 -15.31 30.37
CA ILE A 15 -0.07 -16.49 30.05
C ILE A 15 0.71 -16.32 28.73
N LEU A 16 0.39 -15.30 27.92
CA LEU A 16 1.03 -15.03 26.62
C LEU A 16 2.35 -14.23 26.70
N LEU A 17 2.83 -13.88 27.90
CA LEU A 17 4.01 -13.04 28.08
C LEU A 17 5.32 -13.79 28.31
N PHE A 18 5.31 -15.12 28.47
CA PHE A 18 6.53 -15.93 28.64
C PHE A 18 6.31 -17.38 28.17
N MET A 19 6.07 -17.60 26.89
CA MET A 19 6.17 -18.94 26.30
C MET A 19 7.46 -19.04 25.49
N SER A 20 8.33 -19.97 25.85
CA SER A 20 9.49 -20.36 25.05
C SER A 20 9.04 -21.07 23.78
N ALA A 21 9.83 -20.97 22.70
CA ALA A 21 9.56 -21.62 21.41
C ALA A 21 9.26 -23.14 21.53
N SER A 22 9.80 -23.78 22.57
CA SER A 22 9.55 -25.18 22.92
C SER A 22 8.10 -25.52 23.30
N GLN A 23 7.27 -24.54 23.71
CA GLN A 23 5.84 -24.76 24.02
C GLN A 23 4.93 -24.58 22.79
N LEU A 24 5.43 -24.00 21.69
CA LEU A 24 4.68 -23.85 20.45
C LEU A 24 4.64 -25.18 19.65
N LEU A 25 5.66 -26.02 19.81
CA LEU A 25 5.85 -27.30 19.11
C LEU A 25 4.90 -28.43 19.54
N ALA A 26 3.98 -28.19 20.49
CA ALA A 26 3.15 -29.23 21.12
C ALA A 26 1.64 -29.10 20.86
N GLN A 27 1.20 -28.37 19.82
CA GLN A 27 -0.21 -28.39 19.41
C GLN A 27 -0.47 -29.43 18.30
N PRO A 28 -1.21 -30.51 18.57
CA PRO A 28 -1.60 -31.44 17.53
C PRO A 28 -2.75 -30.86 16.71
N GLY A 29 -2.56 -30.70 15.39
CA GLY A 29 -3.67 -30.54 14.43
C GLY A 29 -3.66 -29.33 13.49
N ILE A 30 -2.53 -28.67 13.25
CA ILE A 30 -2.43 -27.68 12.16
C ILE A 30 -1.79 -28.36 10.95
N ASP A 31 -2.58 -28.61 9.91
CA ASP A 31 -2.10 -29.00 8.59
C ASP A 31 -1.54 -27.75 7.92
N LEU A 32 -0.21 -27.62 7.96
CA LEU A 32 0.54 -26.51 7.42
C LEU A 32 1.03 -26.88 6.01
N SER A 33 0.96 -25.92 5.08
CA SER A 33 1.55 -26.07 3.75
C SER A 33 3.08 -26.24 3.87
N GLY A 34 3.75 -26.76 2.83
CA GLY A 34 5.19 -27.06 2.87
C GLY A 34 6.07 -25.87 3.28
N GLU A 35 5.76 -24.66 2.80
CA GLU A 35 6.53 -23.43 3.10
C GLU A 35 6.38 -22.98 4.56
N ASP A 36 5.24 -23.25 5.21
CA ASP A 36 5.02 -22.89 6.62
C ASP A 36 5.78 -23.82 7.59
N GLN A 37 6.11 -25.04 7.17
CA GLN A 37 6.95 -25.97 7.94
C GLN A 37 8.43 -25.54 7.91
N GLU A 38 8.90 -24.98 6.79
CA GLU A 38 10.29 -24.57 6.60
C GLU A 38 10.64 -23.33 7.45
N ALA A 39 9.74 -22.35 7.52
CA ALA A 39 9.92 -21.17 8.40
C ALA A 39 9.98 -21.57 9.89
N GLN A 40 9.20 -22.57 10.30
CA GLN A 40 9.26 -23.10 11.67
C GLN A 40 10.56 -23.87 11.93
N GLU A 41 11.04 -24.65 10.97
CA GLU A 41 12.30 -25.38 11.08
C GLU A 41 13.50 -24.42 11.17
N GLN A 42 13.48 -23.31 10.44
CA GLN A 42 14.51 -22.26 10.55
C GLN A 42 14.60 -21.69 11.97
N LEU A 43 13.47 -21.32 12.57
CA LEU A 43 13.42 -20.82 13.94
C LEU A 43 13.85 -21.87 14.96
N ARG A 44 13.47 -23.13 14.72
CA ARG A 44 13.91 -24.25 15.55
C ARG A 44 15.43 -24.44 15.48
N LEU A 45 16.02 -24.45 14.29
CA LEU A 45 17.47 -24.57 14.11
C LEU A 45 18.21 -23.38 14.73
N LEU A 46 17.65 -22.17 14.63
CA LEU A 46 18.20 -20.99 15.28
C LEU A 46 18.24 -21.14 16.81
N GLU A 47 17.15 -21.60 17.42
CA GLU A 47 17.10 -21.82 18.86
C GLU A 47 18.05 -22.94 19.29
N ILE A 48 18.16 -24.01 18.50
CA ILE A 48 19.13 -25.08 18.73
C ILE A 48 20.55 -24.53 18.70
N MET A 49 20.93 -23.74 17.68
CA MET A 49 22.30 -23.18 17.62
C MET A 49 22.63 -22.28 18.80
N LYS A 50 21.65 -21.54 19.36
CA LYS A 50 21.84 -20.66 20.52
C LYS A 50 22.01 -21.45 21.83
N THR A 51 21.44 -22.65 21.91
CA THR A 51 21.37 -23.42 23.15
C THR A 51 22.26 -24.67 23.13
N ALA A 52 22.73 -25.10 21.96
CA ALA A 52 23.57 -26.27 21.80
C ALA A 52 24.91 -26.10 22.56
N PRO A 53 25.24 -27.05 23.45
CA PRO A 53 26.51 -27.03 24.17
C PRO A 53 27.70 -27.30 23.22
N PRO A 54 28.93 -27.08 23.69
CA PRO A 54 30.11 -27.52 22.95
C PRO A 54 30.15 -29.05 22.87
N ALA A 55 30.71 -29.61 21.79
CA ALA A 55 30.86 -31.06 21.67
C ALA A 55 31.70 -31.62 22.83
N PRO A 56 31.24 -32.67 23.51
CA PRO A 56 31.98 -33.26 24.61
C PRO A 56 33.21 -33.97 24.07
N ASN A 57 34.30 -33.88 24.83
CA ASN A 57 35.47 -34.73 24.63
C ASN A 57 35.26 -36.02 25.44
N PRO A 58 35.45 -37.19 24.83
CA PRO A 58 35.05 -38.46 25.44
C PRO A 58 35.99 -38.89 26.59
N PRO A 59 35.48 -39.36 27.73
CA PRO A 59 36.30 -39.87 28.83
C PRO A 59 36.49 -41.41 28.77
N PRO A 60 37.72 -41.95 29.01
CA PRO A 60 39.00 -41.26 29.05
C PRO A 60 39.59 -41.09 27.64
N ALA A 61 39.94 -39.87 27.25
CA ALA A 61 40.69 -39.63 26.02
C ALA A 61 42.10 -40.25 26.11
N VAL A 62 42.57 -40.88 25.04
CA VAL A 62 43.84 -41.60 25.02
C VAL A 62 44.86 -40.81 24.22
N ILE A 63 46.09 -40.72 24.72
CA ILE A 63 47.22 -40.16 23.97
C ILE A 63 48.25 -41.28 23.83
N PHE A 64 48.37 -41.82 22.62
CA PHE A 64 49.42 -42.79 22.30
C PHE A 64 50.76 -42.08 22.11
N SER A 65 51.87 -42.82 22.23
CA SER A 65 53.18 -42.26 21.89
C SER A 65 53.28 -41.98 20.39
N ASP A 66 54.06 -40.98 19.97
CA ASP A 66 54.25 -40.66 18.55
C ASP A 66 54.65 -41.91 17.73
N GLN A 67 55.44 -42.82 18.32
CA GLN A 67 55.84 -44.08 17.67
C GLN A 67 54.66 -45.03 17.42
N GLU A 68 53.71 -45.12 18.34
CA GLU A 68 52.50 -45.94 18.17
C GLU A 68 51.55 -45.29 17.17
N SER A 69 51.33 -43.98 17.29
CA SER A 69 50.45 -43.19 16.42
C SER A 69 50.93 -43.12 14.97
N LEU A 70 52.20 -43.41 14.72
CA LEU A 70 52.81 -43.56 13.39
C LEU A 70 52.43 -44.86 12.68
N ALA A 71 51.94 -45.87 13.39
CA ALA A 71 51.64 -47.15 12.80
C ALA A 71 50.46 -47.04 11.79
N PRO A 72 50.50 -47.76 10.64
CA PRO A 72 49.49 -47.63 9.58
C PRO A 72 48.04 -47.80 10.06
N GLU A 73 47.81 -48.62 11.08
CA GLU A 73 46.50 -48.85 11.67
C GLU A 73 45.89 -47.63 12.37
N PHE A 74 46.69 -46.63 12.76
CA PHE A 74 46.21 -45.36 13.33
C PHE A 74 46.02 -44.27 12.26
N ARG A 75 46.65 -44.42 11.10
CA ARG A 75 46.70 -43.40 10.05
C ARG A 75 45.73 -43.65 8.89
N GLY A 76 45.00 -44.76 8.90
CA GLY A 76 43.96 -45.03 7.92
C GLY A 76 42.85 -43.98 8.03
N ILE A 77 42.05 -43.79 6.98
CA ILE A 77 40.95 -42.83 6.97
C ILE A 77 39.65 -43.61 6.85
N VAL A 78 38.75 -43.42 7.80
CA VAL A 78 37.38 -43.94 7.69
C VAL A 78 36.54 -42.89 6.97
N VAL A 79 35.84 -43.31 5.92
CA VAL A 79 34.92 -42.50 5.13
C VAL A 79 33.50 -42.95 5.44
N TYR A 80 32.65 -42.01 5.86
CA TYR A 80 31.27 -42.24 6.26
C TYR A 80 30.30 -41.40 5.44
N ASP A 81 29.32 -42.05 4.82
CA ASP A 81 28.21 -41.41 4.13
C ASP A 81 27.01 -41.30 5.08
N PRO A 82 26.61 -40.08 5.50
CA PRO A 82 25.52 -39.89 6.45
C PRO A 82 24.13 -40.23 5.88
N VAL A 83 23.99 -40.32 4.55
CA VAL A 83 22.71 -40.66 3.90
C VAL A 83 22.51 -42.17 3.88
N THR A 84 23.56 -42.93 3.56
CA THR A 84 23.49 -44.39 3.43
C THR A 84 23.87 -45.13 4.72
N GLY A 85 24.65 -44.49 5.60
CA GLY A 85 25.25 -45.10 6.78
C GLY A 85 26.44 -46.02 6.46
N GLU A 86 26.96 -45.98 5.23
CA GLU A 86 28.09 -46.82 4.81
C GLU A 86 29.42 -46.28 5.34
N GLU A 87 30.28 -47.19 5.84
CA GLU A 87 31.64 -46.90 6.28
C GLU A 87 32.65 -47.64 5.41
N ILE A 88 33.65 -46.92 4.88
CA ILE A 88 34.76 -47.47 4.10
C ILE A 88 36.08 -47.06 4.76
N VAL A 89 36.92 -48.03 5.07
CA VAL A 89 38.27 -47.76 5.61
C VAL A 89 39.28 -47.74 4.47
N VAL A 90 39.90 -46.58 4.25
CA VAL A 90 41.04 -46.40 3.35
C VAL A 90 42.32 -46.60 4.16
N PRO A 91 43.11 -47.66 3.89
CA PRO A 91 44.33 -47.92 4.65
C PRO A 91 45.41 -46.85 4.38
N ALA A 92 46.19 -46.54 5.40
CA ALA A 92 47.34 -45.66 5.24
C ALA A 92 48.44 -46.30 4.38
N PRO A 93 49.24 -45.51 3.65
CA PRO A 93 50.46 -46.02 3.04
C PRO A 93 51.45 -46.52 4.11
N ASP A 94 52.19 -47.58 3.78
CA ASP A 94 53.19 -48.20 4.68
C ASP A 94 54.35 -47.26 5.04
N ALA A 95 54.55 -46.18 4.28
CA ALA A 95 55.54 -45.14 4.60
C ALA A 95 55.12 -44.33 5.83
N GLY A 96 56.08 -43.99 6.71
CA GLY A 96 55.86 -43.12 7.88
C GLY A 96 55.51 -41.67 7.50
N ILE A 97 55.50 -40.75 8.47
CA ILE A 97 55.24 -39.33 8.19
C ILE A 97 56.24 -38.80 7.15
N LEU A 98 55.71 -38.17 6.10
CA LEU A 98 56.51 -37.47 5.11
C LEU A 98 57.35 -36.37 5.79
N GLY A 99 58.56 -36.15 5.29
CA GLY A 99 59.33 -34.97 5.66
C GLY A 99 58.59 -33.66 5.29
N PRO A 100 59.09 -32.50 5.73
CA PRO A 100 58.47 -31.21 5.42
C PRO A 100 58.19 -31.08 3.93
N VAL A 101 56.97 -30.65 3.60
CA VAL A 101 56.56 -30.31 2.23
C VAL A 101 56.42 -28.80 2.13
N GLU A 102 56.50 -28.27 0.91
CA GLU A 102 56.30 -26.84 0.68
C GLU A 102 54.90 -26.42 1.17
N PRO A 103 54.78 -25.27 1.84
CA PRO A 103 53.49 -24.76 2.26
C PRO A 103 52.56 -24.56 1.07
N THR A 104 51.28 -24.90 1.28
CA THR A 104 50.25 -24.71 0.25
C THR A 104 49.80 -23.25 0.22
N PRO A 105 49.60 -22.64 -0.96
CA PRO A 105 49.27 -21.22 -1.04
C PRO A 105 47.85 -20.94 -0.50
N PRO A 106 47.64 -19.79 0.17
CA PRO A 106 46.30 -19.34 0.51
C PRO A 106 45.54 -18.85 -0.73
N TYR A 107 44.22 -18.86 -0.65
CA TYR A 107 43.33 -18.27 -1.64
C TYR A 107 42.33 -17.35 -0.93
N GLY A 108 42.26 -16.08 -1.32
CA GLY A 108 41.45 -15.07 -0.62
C GLY A 108 39.94 -15.08 -0.94
N GLY A 109 39.48 -16.02 -1.79
CA GLY A 109 38.09 -16.05 -2.24
C GLY A 109 37.72 -14.91 -3.21
N VAL A 110 36.47 -14.92 -3.66
CA VAL A 110 35.86 -13.81 -4.41
C VAL A 110 34.55 -13.42 -3.73
N ASN A 111 34.60 -12.39 -2.88
CA ASN A 111 33.40 -11.74 -2.32
C ASN A 111 33.31 -10.29 -2.83
N PRO A 112 32.44 -9.98 -3.81
CA PRO A 112 32.27 -8.63 -4.35
C PRO A 112 31.55 -7.66 -3.41
N PHE A 113 30.99 -8.15 -2.30
CA PHE A 113 30.26 -7.37 -1.28
C PHE A 113 31.01 -7.28 0.05
N ALA A 114 32.26 -7.75 0.11
CA ALA A 114 33.11 -7.59 1.27
C ALA A 114 33.29 -6.10 1.58
N VAL A 115 32.86 -5.65 2.75
CA VAL A 115 33.18 -4.33 3.25
C VAL A 115 34.64 -4.35 3.70
N PRO A 116 35.53 -3.51 3.14
CA PRO A 116 36.92 -3.48 3.58
C PRO A 116 36.99 -3.10 5.05
N MET A 117 37.55 -3.98 5.88
CA MET A 117 37.94 -3.63 7.25
C MET A 117 39.24 -2.80 7.17
N GLU A 118 39.32 -1.65 7.84
CA GLU A 118 40.56 -0.86 7.94
C GLU A 118 41.60 -1.62 8.75
N THR A 119 42.39 -2.50 8.10
CA THR A 119 43.29 -3.48 8.74
C THR A 119 42.53 -4.41 9.71
N PRO A 120 42.69 -5.75 9.67
CA PRO A 120 42.01 -6.60 10.62
C PRO A 120 42.33 -6.14 12.05
N GLU A 121 41.37 -5.56 12.78
CA GLU A 121 41.56 -5.30 14.21
C GLU A 121 41.81 -6.66 14.85
N GLY A 122 43.05 -6.93 15.25
CA GLY A 122 43.40 -8.08 16.05
C GLY A 122 44.53 -8.94 15.52
N GLU A 123 44.71 -9.13 14.20
CA GLU A 123 45.72 -10.06 13.68
C GLU A 123 47.14 -9.50 13.85
N ASP A 124 48.01 -10.26 14.50
CA ASP A 124 49.36 -9.80 14.81
C ASP A 124 50.41 -10.72 14.17
N SER A 125 51.45 -10.09 13.63
CA SER A 125 52.63 -10.72 13.04
C SER A 125 53.90 -10.47 13.85
N SER A 126 53.77 -9.91 15.06
CA SER A 126 54.91 -9.47 15.86
C SER A 126 55.74 -10.67 16.34
N ASP A 127 56.85 -10.91 15.64
CA ASP A 127 57.99 -11.71 16.11
C ASP A 127 58.76 -11.00 17.25
N GLU A 128 58.20 -9.95 17.85
CA GLU A 128 58.84 -9.22 18.94
C GLU A 128 58.97 -10.16 20.16
N PRO A 129 60.18 -10.28 20.75
CA PRO A 129 60.42 -11.18 21.87
C PRO A 129 59.74 -10.62 23.14
N TYR A 130 58.46 -10.90 23.30
CA TYR A 130 57.77 -10.68 24.55
C TYR A 130 58.21 -11.73 25.58
N PRO A 131 58.42 -11.36 26.86
CA PRO A 131 58.62 -12.34 27.93
C PRO A 131 57.38 -13.24 28.03
N LEU A 132 57.56 -14.49 28.49
CA LEU A 132 56.51 -15.51 28.68
C LEU A 132 55.16 -14.87 29.08
N ILE A 133 54.18 -14.94 28.18
CA ILE A 133 52.95 -14.16 28.28
C ILE A 133 51.94 -14.94 29.12
N VAL A 134 51.25 -14.23 30.02
CA VAL A 134 50.01 -14.71 30.63
C VAL A 134 48.95 -14.67 29.53
N PRO A 135 48.38 -15.82 29.11
CA PRO A 135 47.47 -15.86 27.98
C PRO A 135 46.33 -14.84 28.13
N THR A 136 45.81 -14.33 27.02
CA THR A 136 44.69 -13.37 27.06
C THR A 136 43.39 -14.02 26.60
N PRO A 137 42.24 -13.65 27.19
CA PRO A 137 40.95 -14.12 26.69
C PRO A 137 40.71 -13.66 25.24
N PRO A 138 40.14 -14.51 24.37
CA PRO A 138 39.86 -14.16 22.99
C PRO A 138 38.74 -13.11 22.89
N THR A 139 38.77 -12.33 21.82
CA THR A 139 37.84 -11.23 21.52
C THR A 139 36.81 -11.62 20.47
N PRO A 140 35.55 -11.18 20.59
CA PRO A 140 34.54 -11.41 19.56
C PRO A 140 34.87 -10.65 18.28
N ILE A 141 34.52 -11.23 17.14
CA ILE A 141 34.65 -10.64 15.81
C ILE A 141 33.29 -10.14 15.36
N ASN A 142 33.20 -8.83 15.13
CA ASN A 142 31.94 -8.19 14.76
C ASN A 142 31.58 -8.40 13.27
N ASN A 143 32.58 -8.47 12.39
CA ASN A 143 32.38 -8.72 10.96
C ASN A 143 33.31 -9.83 10.47
N ALA A 144 32.74 -11.01 10.24
CA ALA A 144 33.44 -12.19 9.74
C ALA A 144 33.31 -12.38 8.21
N THR A 145 32.90 -11.34 7.46
CA THR A 145 32.73 -11.42 5.99
C THR A 145 34.02 -11.26 5.20
N THR A 146 35.13 -10.92 5.87
CA THR A 146 36.43 -10.64 5.23
C THR A 146 37.48 -11.70 5.56
N PHE A 147 38.48 -11.84 4.70
CA PHE A 147 39.59 -12.76 4.90
C PHE A 147 40.50 -12.30 6.07
N PRO A 148 40.90 -13.19 7.00
CA PRO A 148 40.73 -14.65 6.98
C PRO A 148 39.45 -15.17 7.67
N TRP A 149 38.69 -14.31 8.34
CA TRP A 149 37.55 -14.68 9.20
C TRP A 149 36.46 -15.45 8.45
N ASN A 150 36.19 -15.05 7.20
CA ASN A 150 35.21 -15.71 6.33
C ASN A 150 35.57 -17.16 5.98
N THR A 151 36.83 -17.57 6.13
CA THR A 151 37.28 -18.95 5.89
C THR A 151 36.97 -19.88 7.07
N ILE A 152 36.53 -19.34 8.21
CA ILE A 152 36.24 -20.08 9.43
C ILE A 152 34.72 -20.26 9.53
N HIS A 153 34.30 -21.48 9.88
CA HIS A 153 32.93 -21.92 9.80
C HIS A 153 32.43 -22.34 11.18
N LYS A 154 31.22 -21.91 11.53
CA LYS A 154 30.47 -22.51 12.64
C LYS A 154 29.88 -23.81 12.13
N ILE A 155 29.99 -24.87 12.91
CA ILE A 155 29.32 -26.13 12.60
C ILE A 155 28.38 -26.55 13.74
N LEU A 156 27.20 -27.03 13.35
CA LEU A 156 26.23 -27.66 14.25
C LEU A 156 26.11 -29.11 13.84
N MET A 157 26.24 -30.04 14.78
CA MET A 157 26.18 -31.47 14.52
C MET A 157 25.04 -32.09 15.30
N ARG A 158 24.29 -33.00 14.65
CA ARG A 158 23.26 -33.83 15.28
C ARG A 158 23.76 -35.26 15.45
N PHE A 159 23.66 -35.80 16.66
CA PHE A 159 23.87 -37.20 16.95
C PHE A 159 22.57 -37.81 17.48
N ASN A 160 22.08 -38.87 16.85
CA ASN A 160 20.92 -39.61 17.32
C ASN A 160 21.39 -40.81 18.14
N VAL A 161 21.10 -40.84 19.43
CA VAL A 161 21.41 -41.96 20.32
C VAL A 161 20.10 -42.54 20.82
N SER A 162 19.83 -43.79 20.45
CA SER A 162 18.61 -44.52 20.85
C SER A 162 17.31 -43.75 20.57
N GLY A 163 17.25 -42.98 19.48
CA GLY A 163 16.08 -42.20 19.06
C GLY A 163 16.01 -40.78 19.65
N ILE A 164 16.99 -40.36 20.44
CA ILE A 164 17.09 -38.99 20.99
C ILE A 164 18.16 -38.23 20.21
N ASP A 165 17.83 -37.03 19.75
CA ASP A 165 18.79 -36.14 19.07
C ASP A 165 19.54 -35.27 20.08
N TYR A 166 20.87 -35.31 19.99
CA TYR A 166 21.81 -34.46 20.72
C TYR A 166 22.47 -33.51 19.72
N TYR A 167 22.53 -32.23 20.07
CA TYR A 167 23.07 -31.18 19.21
C TYR A 167 24.28 -30.52 19.86
N TYR A 168 25.34 -30.33 19.09
CA TYR A 168 26.58 -29.72 19.58
C TYR A 168 27.15 -28.72 18.58
N VAL A 169 27.87 -27.73 19.10
CA VAL A 169 28.62 -26.76 18.29
C VAL A 169 30.11 -27.08 18.32
N CYS A 170 30.71 -26.98 17.14
CA CYS A 170 32.15 -26.94 16.93
C CYS A 170 32.50 -25.81 15.94
N SER A 171 33.79 -25.70 15.65
CA SER A 171 34.34 -24.85 14.61
C SER A 171 34.94 -25.71 13.50
N ALA A 172 35.05 -25.14 12.31
CA ALA A 172 35.78 -25.71 11.20
C ALA A 172 36.44 -24.59 10.39
N TRP A 173 37.28 -24.94 9.43
CA TRP A 173 37.86 -23.99 8.47
C TRP A 173 37.91 -24.58 7.07
N ALA A 174 37.74 -23.75 6.05
CA ALA A 174 37.83 -24.17 4.65
C ALA A 174 39.28 -24.51 4.30
N ALA A 175 39.50 -25.75 3.85
CA ALA A 175 40.79 -26.21 3.36
C ALA A 175 40.89 -26.22 1.83
N ASP A 176 39.75 -26.17 1.14
CA ASP A 176 39.63 -26.02 -0.31
C ASP A 176 38.23 -25.48 -0.69
N GLU A 177 37.82 -25.56 -1.96
CA GLU A 177 36.54 -25.05 -2.47
C GLU A 177 35.30 -25.62 -1.76
N PHE A 178 35.32 -26.89 -1.33
CA PHE A 178 34.13 -27.55 -0.77
C PHE A 178 34.47 -28.52 0.37
N MET A 179 35.68 -28.45 0.93
CA MET A 179 36.10 -29.25 2.08
C MET A 179 36.41 -28.36 3.27
N VAL A 180 35.84 -28.68 4.42
CA VAL A 180 36.20 -28.06 5.71
C VAL A 180 36.82 -29.08 6.65
N ILE A 181 37.74 -28.61 7.47
CA ILE A 181 38.46 -29.41 8.46
C ILE A 181 38.01 -29.01 9.86
N THR A 182 37.82 -29.99 10.72
CA THR A 182 37.41 -29.83 12.12
C THR A 182 38.11 -30.86 13.01
N ALA A 183 37.75 -30.96 14.29
CA ALA A 183 38.24 -32.00 15.19
C ALA A 183 37.50 -33.32 14.93
N GLY A 184 38.17 -34.44 15.21
CA GLY A 184 37.61 -35.78 15.04
C GLY A 184 36.35 -35.99 15.89
N HIS A 185 36.37 -35.52 17.15
CA HIS A 185 35.22 -35.61 18.06
C HIS A 185 33.98 -34.82 17.59
N CYS A 186 34.14 -33.87 16.67
CA CYS A 186 33.02 -33.13 16.09
C CYS A 186 32.30 -33.93 14.99
N VAL A 187 32.99 -34.84 14.28
CA VAL A 187 32.39 -35.67 13.21
C VAL A 187 32.07 -37.10 13.67
N TYR A 188 32.89 -37.65 14.57
CA TYR A 188 32.73 -38.96 15.18
C TYR A 188 32.94 -38.82 16.69
N ASN A 189 31.85 -38.85 17.45
CA ASN A 189 31.92 -38.67 18.89
C ASN A 189 31.87 -40.04 19.57
N TRP A 190 32.76 -40.24 20.55
CA TRP A 190 32.78 -41.47 21.33
C TRP A 190 31.74 -41.49 22.45
N ASP A 191 31.28 -40.33 22.91
CA ASP A 191 30.29 -40.15 23.99
C ASP A 191 29.28 -39.03 23.58
N PRO A 192 28.49 -39.25 22.51
CA PRO A 192 27.57 -38.26 21.98
C PRO A 192 26.39 -37.90 22.90
N ASN A 193 26.16 -38.63 23.99
CA ASN A 193 25.12 -38.31 24.97
C ASN A 193 25.68 -37.76 26.30
N ASP A 194 27.01 -37.63 26.41
CA ASP A 194 27.76 -37.11 27.55
C ASP A 194 27.43 -37.83 28.87
N ASP A 195 27.24 -39.16 28.81
CA ASP A 195 26.92 -39.99 29.97
C ASP A 195 28.13 -40.74 30.54
N GLY A 196 29.30 -40.60 29.90
CA GLY A 196 30.56 -41.23 30.27
C GLY A 196 30.75 -42.65 29.73
N ASN A 197 29.84 -43.17 28.90
CA ASN A 197 29.91 -44.51 28.33
C ASN A 197 30.18 -44.46 26.82
N THR A 198 31.39 -44.85 26.44
CA THR A 198 31.82 -44.73 25.04
C THR A 198 31.33 -45.83 24.07
N SER A 199 30.39 -46.68 24.50
CA SER A 199 29.84 -47.75 23.67
C SER A 199 28.80 -47.27 22.65
N ASP A 200 28.27 -46.07 22.83
CA ASP A 200 27.30 -45.44 21.93
C ASP A 200 27.96 -44.58 20.84
N ARG A 201 29.30 -44.58 20.79
CA ARG A 201 30.12 -43.92 19.76
C ARG A 201 29.55 -44.07 18.36
N ARG A 202 29.56 -42.96 17.61
CA ARG A 202 28.99 -42.90 16.26
C ARG A 202 29.43 -41.65 15.52
N TRP A 203 29.25 -41.71 14.21
CA TRP A 203 29.26 -40.54 13.35
C TRP A 203 28.08 -39.62 13.65
N ALA A 204 28.28 -38.32 13.39
CA ALA A 204 27.17 -37.38 13.30
C ALA A 204 26.18 -37.87 12.22
N ASN A 205 24.89 -37.68 12.47
CA ASN A 205 23.84 -37.95 11.49
C ASN A 205 23.72 -36.84 10.47
N GLU A 206 23.99 -35.61 10.88
CA GLU A 206 23.87 -34.41 10.05
C GLU A 206 24.80 -33.33 10.59
N ILE A 207 25.43 -32.58 9.69
CA ILE A 207 26.28 -31.44 10.03
C ILE A 207 25.88 -30.26 9.15
N TRP A 208 25.44 -29.18 9.79
CA TRP A 208 25.21 -27.88 9.16
C TRP A 208 26.45 -27.01 9.33
N VAL A 209 26.75 -26.22 8.31
CA VAL A 209 27.99 -25.44 8.21
C VAL A 209 27.65 -24.02 7.75
N TRP A 210 28.12 -23.01 8.48
CA TRP A 210 27.94 -21.60 8.15
C TRP A 210 29.29 -20.88 8.15
N ALA A 211 29.73 -20.41 6.99
CA ALA A 211 30.96 -19.66 6.84
C ALA A 211 30.82 -18.22 7.32
N GLY A 212 31.82 -17.71 8.04
CA GLY A 212 31.87 -16.30 8.43
C GLY A 212 30.63 -15.82 9.17
N GLN A 213 29.98 -16.70 9.93
CA GLN A 213 28.82 -16.34 10.75
C GLN A 213 29.23 -15.25 11.75
N GLY A 214 28.52 -14.12 11.73
CA GLY A 214 28.88 -12.90 12.47
C GLY A 214 27.81 -12.44 13.47
N ASP A 215 28.04 -11.27 14.07
CA ASP A 215 27.08 -10.62 14.98
C ASP A 215 25.97 -9.89 14.22
N VAL A 216 24.89 -9.72 14.97
CA VAL A 216 23.61 -9.09 14.71
C VAL A 216 23.74 -7.58 14.46
N VAL A 217 23.05 -7.07 13.44
CA VAL A 217 22.57 -5.68 13.43
C VAL A 217 21.54 -5.53 14.56
N ILE A 218 21.90 -4.80 15.62
CA ILE A 218 21.06 -4.53 16.81
C ILE A 218 19.69 -3.97 16.35
N PRO A 219 18.54 -4.46 16.88
CA PRO A 219 18.32 -4.83 18.27
C PRO A 219 18.08 -6.32 18.62
N LEU A 220 18.57 -7.28 17.79
CA LEU A 220 18.53 -8.77 17.93
C LEU A 220 17.34 -9.42 17.19
N ALA A 221 17.49 -10.51 16.39
CA ALA A 221 18.09 -11.78 16.82
C ALA A 221 18.46 -12.83 15.72
N THR A 222 18.66 -12.45 14.45
CA THR A 222 19.10 -13.38 13.38
C THR A 222 20.62 -13.33 13.16
N PRO A 223 21.34 -14.46 13.29
CA PRO A 223 22.76 -14.51 12.94
C PRO A 223 22.94 -14.15 11.47
N ASP A 224 23.90 -13.28 11.18
CA ASP A 224 24.30 -13.04 9.81
C ASP A 224 24.97 -14.31 9.26
N ARG A 225 24.47 -14.78 8.12
CA ARG A 225 24.93 -15.98 7.39
C ARG A 225 25.30 -15.54 5.97
N PRO A 226 26.37 -14.73 5.81
CA PRO A 226 26.64 -13.98 4.59
C PRO A 226 26.93 -14.87 3.36
N TYR A 227 27.26 -16.14 3.60
CA TYR A 227 27.55 -17.14 2.56
C TYR A 227 26.47 -18.23 2.45
N GLY A 228 25.32 -18.05 3.12
CA GLY A 228 24.25 -19.03 3.14
C GLY A 228 24.52 -20.22 4.05
N GLU A 229 23.79 -21.31 3.83
CA GLU A 229 23.92 -22.57 4.59
C GLU A 229 24.49 -23.68 3.70
N ALA A 230 25.46 -24.41 4.25
CA ALA A 230 25.98 -25.64 3.68
C ALA A 230 25.63 -26.84 4.56
N LYS A 231 25.58 -28.02 3.94
CA LYS A 231 25.47 -29.30 4.64
C LYS A 231 26.64 -30.20 4.28
N GLY A 232 27.15 -30.91 5.28
CA GLY A 232 28.13 -31.95 5.04
C GLY A 232 27.48 -33.21 4.45
N VAL A 233 28.06 -33.72 3.37
CA VAL A 233 27.56 -34.89 2.61
C VAL A 233 28.46 -36.12 2.73
N LEU A 234 29.64 -35.95 3.30
CA LEU A 234 30.58 -37.05 3.55
C LEU A 234 31.48 -36.66 4.72
N PHE A 235 31.61 -37.55 5.70
CA PHE A 235 32.41 -37.33 6.90
C PHE A 235 33.60 -38.28 6.92
N ARG A 236 34.74 -37.81 7.42
CA ARG A 236 35.92 -38.65 7.57
C ARG A 236 36.68 -38.33 8.84
N SER A 237 37.40 -39.32 9.35
CA SER A 237 38.36 -39.15 10.43
C SER A 237 39.37 -40.29 10.38
N TYR A 238 40.50 -40.12 11.06
CA TYR A 238 41.54 -41.14 11.10
C TYR A 238 41.12 -42.34 11.95
N THR A 239 41.58 -43.53 11.59
CA THR A 239 41.34 -44.78 12.34
C THR A 239 41.87 -44.70 13.76
N GLY A 240 42.97 -43.96 13.99
CA GLY A 240 43.47 -43.67 15.34
C GLY A 240 42.44 -42.96 16.19
N TRP A 241 41.61 -42.09 15.61
CA TRP A 241 40.48 -41.50 16.33
C TRP A 241 39.29 -42.46 16.41
N THR A 242 38.79 -42.97 15.28
CA THR A 242 37.52 -43.72 15.24
C THR A 242 37.57 -45.08 15.95
N ASN A 243 38.75 -45.70 15.99
CA ASN A 243 38.94 -47.04 16.57
C ASN A 243 39.68 -47.01 17.90
N ASN A 244 40.50 -45.99 18.15
CA ASN A 244 41.40 -45.95 19.30
C ASN A 244 41.24 -44.72 20.20
N GLN A 245 40.39 -43.74 19.83
CA GLN A 245 40.18 -42.51 20.60
C GLN A 245 41.49 -41.73 20.84
N ASP A 246 42.45 -41.87 19.91
CA ASP A 246 43.77 -41.27 20.01
C ASP A 246 43.71 -39.78 19.66
N LEU A 247 43.98 -38.95 20.65
CA LEU A 247 44.01 -37.50 20.55
C LEU A 247 45.10 -36.98 19.61
N ASN A 248 46.10 -37.78 19.25
CA ASN A 248 47.03 -37.43 18.16
C ASN A 248 46.34 -37.34 16.81
N HIS A 249 45.19 -38.01 16.65
CA HIS A 249 44.44 -38.18 15.41
C HIS A 249 43.04 -37.56 15.47
N ASP A 250 42.77 -36.70 16.46
CA ASP A 250 41.52 -35.95 16.62
C ASP A 250 41.39 -34.87 15.52
N MET A 251 41.12 -35.32 14.30
CA MET A 251 40.91 -34.53 13.10
C MET A 251 39.78 -35.14 12.28
N GLY A 252 38.89 -34.27 11.81
CA GLY A 252 37.73 -34.60 10.99
C GLY A 252 37.76 -33.84 9.66
N PHE A 253 37.21 -34.47 8.62
CA PHE A 253 37.05 -33.88 7.30
C PHE A 253 35.58 -33.92 6.94
N ILE A 254 35.07 -32.81 6.40
CA ILE A 254 33.68 -32.69 5.96
C ILE A 254 33.66 -32.19 4.52
N THR A 255 33.14 -33.00 3.62
CA THR A 255 32.81 -32.59 2.25
C THR A 255 31.46 -31.90 2.25
N LEU A 256 31.37 -30.69 1.71
CA LEU A 256 30.16 -29.89 1.64
C LEU A 256 29.35 -30.18 0.38
N ASN A 257 28.03 -29.96 0.45
CA ASN A 257 27.14 -30.01 -0.71
C ASN A 257 27.32 -28.83 -1.69
N ARG A 258 28.08 -27.80 -1.32
CA ARG A 258 28.30 -26.55 -2.06
C ARG A 258 29.75 -26.08 -1.97
N ARG A 259 30.18 -25.21 -2.89
CA ARG A 259 31.58 -24.77 -3.06
C ARG A 259 31.93 -23.49 -2.29
N ASP A 260 31.63 -23.42 -1.00
CA ASP A 260 31.78 -22.19 -0.20
C ASP A 260 33.18 -21.56 -0.28
N GLY A 261 34.23 -22.39 -0.33
CA GLY A 261 35.63 -21.96 -0.46
C GLY A 261 35.93 -21.13 -1.71
N VAL A 262 35.11 -21.19 -2.76
CA VAL A 262 35.25 -20.31 -3.95
C VAL A 262 35.05 -18.84 -3.56
N HIS A 263 34.13 -18.56 -2.62
CA HIS A 263 33.78 -17.20 -2.20
C HIS A 263 34.46 -16.78 -0.90
N THR A 264 34.57 -17.70 0.06
CA THR A 264 35.22 -17.44 1.34
C THR A 264 36.75 -17.46 1.20
N GLY A 265 37.26 -18.30 0.31
CA GLY A 265 38.67 -18.62 0.25
C GLY A 265 39.09 -19.67 1.28
N TRP A 266 40.39 -19.92 1.35
CA TRP A 266 41.01 -20.76 2.37
C TRP A 266 42.40 -20.23 2.75
N MET A 267 42.80 -20.52 3.97
CA MET A 267 44.17 -20.28 4.43
C MET A 267 45.11 -21.36 3.85
N GLY A 268 46.38 -21.01 3.69
CA GLY A 268 47.40 -21.98 3.33
C GLY A 268 47.59 -23.01 4.45
N ARG A 269 48.35 -24.06 4.18
CA ARG A 269 48.70 -25.10 5.18
C ARG A 269 50.21 -25.23 5.27
N GLU A 270 50.70 -25.43 6.49
CA GLU A 270 52.12 -25.61 6.76
C GLU A 270 52.35 -26.75 7.76
N SER A 271 53.43 -27.50 7.56
CA SER A 271 53.84 -28.62 8.39
C SER A 271 54.88 -28.25 9.46
N SER A 272 55.66 -27.19 9.27
CA SER A 272 56.51 -26.60 10.32
C SER A 272 55.66 -25.98 11.43
N VAL A 273 56.22 -25.88 12.64
CA VAL A 273 55.53 -25.25 13.78
C VAL A 273 56.22 -23.93 14.14
N ALA A 274 55.48 -22.83 14.10
CA ALA A 274 55.93 -21.51 14.52
C ALA A 274 56.02 -21.39 16.05
N SER A 275 56.63 -20.31 16.55
CA SER A 275 56.63 -19.99 17.98
C SER A 275 55.35 -19.28 18.44
N SER A 276 54.62 -18.64 17.52
CA SER A 276 53.40 -17.89 17.79
C SER A 276 52.33 -18.27 16.77
N LEU A 277 51.12 -18.56 17.25
CA LEU A 277 49.96 -18.86 16.41
C LEU A 277 48.77 -17.99 16.77
N ASN A 278 48.16 -17.41 15.75
CA ASN A 278 46.82 -16.84 15.80
C ASN A 278 45.82 -17.98 15.89
N PHE A 279 44.66 -17.75 16.51
CA PHE A 279 43.60 -18.75 16.55
C PHE A 279 42.21 -18.16 16.53
N SER A 280 41.23 -18.94 16.07
CA SER A 280 39.84 -18.50 16.05
C SER A 280 38.85 -19.66 15.95
N GLY A 281 37.61 -19.42 16.38
CA GLY A 281 36.49 -20.35 16.28
C GLY A 281 35.20 -19.77 16.86
N TYR A 282 34.24 -20.64 17.12
CA TYR A 282 32.89 -20.34 17.59
C TYR A 282 32.65 -20.93 18.98
N PRO A 283 33.19 -20.33 20.05
CA PRO A 283 32.99 -20.80 21.40
C PRO A 283 31.53 -20.62 21.82
N VAL A 284 31.02 -21.53 22.65
CA VAL A 284 29.65 -21.48 23.20
C VAL A 284 29.60 -21.79 24.71
N GLU A 285 30.76 -21.98 25.34
CA GLU A 285 30.87 -22.41 26.74
C GLU A 285 30.71 -21.25 27.74
N THR A 286 29.62 -21.25 28.50
CA THR A 286 29.40 -20.31 29.62
C THR A 286 30.20 -20.74 30.87
N PRO A 287 30.75 -19.82 31.67
CA PRO A 287 30.63 -18.36 31.60
C PRO A 287 31.74 -17.66 30.78
N TYR A 288 32.56 -18.41 30.04
CA TYR A 288 33.71 -17.85 29.31
C TYR A 288 33.26 -16.93 28.17
N VAL A 289 32.16 -17.28 27.52
CA VAL A 289 31.47 -16.43 26.54
C VAL A 289 29.99 -16.24 26.91
N PRO A 290 29.33 -15.17 26.42
CA PRO A 290 27.91 -14.94 26.68
C PRO A 290 27.05 -16.13 26.22
N ALA A 291 26.02 -16.46 27.01
CA ALA A 291 25.06 -17.49 26.63
C ALA A 291 24.33 -17.08 25.34
N GLY A 292 24.12 -18.04 24.43
CA GLY A 292 23.48 -17.76 23.14
C GLY A 292 24.38 -17.06 22.11
N THR A 293 25.69 -16.95 22.38
CA THR A 293 26.62 -16.33 21.41
C THR A 293 26.70 -17.14 20.13
N LEU A 294 26.64 -16.44 19.00
CA LEU A 294 26.71 -17.01 17.65
C LEU A 294 27.93 -16.52 16.87
N VAL A 295 28.72 -15.62 17.48
CA VAL A 295 29.80 -14.90 16.82
C VAL A 295 31.10 -15.67 16.92
N GLN A 296 32.00 -15.36 15.98
CA GLN A 296 33.36 -15.85 15.98
C GLN A 296 34.19 -15.13 17.05
N TYR A 297 35.14 -15.84 17.66
CA TYR A 297 36.12 -15.29 18.58
C TYR A 297 37.52 -15.52 18.04
N TYR A 298 38.41 -14.58 18.32
CA TYR A 298 39.80 -14.60 17.88
C TYR A 298 40.74 -14.33 19.06
N GLY A 299 41.92 -14.94 19.06
CA GLY A 299 42.97 -14.58 20.00
C GLY A 299 44.37 -14.75 19.40
N TYR A 300 45.31 -14.03 19.98
CA TYR A 300 46.74 -14.13 19.71
C TYR A 300 47.53 -13.69 20.93
N ASP A 301 48.57 -14.45 21.23
CA ASP A 301 49.60 -14.07 22.18
C ASP A 301 50.96 -14.45 21.54
N ALA A 302 51.94 -13.56 21.59
CA ALA A 302 53.27 -13.86 21.08
C ALA A 302 53.97 -14.95 21.91
N ASN A 303 54.70 -15.84 21.25
CA ASN A 303 55.34 -17.02 21.85
C ASN A 303 54.38 -17.96 22.57
N ASN A 304 53.12 -18.04 22.12
CA ASN A 304 52.12 -18.92 22.73
C ASN A 304 52.29 -20.40 22.40
N VAL A 305 53.25 -20.81 21.56
CA VAL A 305 53.56 -22.23 21.34
C VAL A 305 54.55 -22.71 22.40
N SER A 306 54.05 -23.49 23.38
CA SER A 306 54.84 -24.01 24.49
C SER A 306 55.57 -25.33 24.16
N GLY A 307 55.22 -25.99 23.06
CA GLY A 307 55.92 -27.15 22.54
C GLY A 307 55.19 -27.84 21.38
N SER A 308 55.84 -28.79 20.73
CA SER A 308 55.19 -29.65 19.72
C SER A 308 55.77 -31.06 19.72
N THR A 309 54.94 -32.02 19.30
CA THR A 309 55.31 -33.40 18.97
C THR A 309 55.09 -33.65 17.48
N ASP A 310 55.25 -34.89 17.01
CA ASP A 310 54.95 -35.22 15.61
C ASP A 310 53.48 -34.96 15.24
N PHE A 311 52.56 -35.07 16.21
CA PHE A 311 51.11 -34.98 15.96
C PHE A 311 50.39 -33.87 16.71
N ARG A 312 51.04 -33.19 17.66
CA ARG A 312 50.38 -32.23 18.57
C ARG A 312 51.16 -30.92 18.67
N ILE A 313 50.43 -29.80 18.82
CA ILE A 313 51.00 -28.48 19.16
C ILE A 313 50.42 -28.05 20.51
N SER A 314 51.26 -27.77 21.49
CA SER A 314 50.85 -27.23 22.79
C SER A 314 50.84 -25.70 22.74
N LEU A 315 49.74 -25.12 23.22
CA LEU A 315 49.50 -23.68 23.21
C LEU A 315 49.24 -23.15 24.61
N ASP A 316 49.81 -21.99 24.92
CA ASP A 316 49.47 -21.16 26.06
C ASP A 316 48.38 -20.17 25.62
N ALA A 317 47.13 -20.65 25.54
CA ALA A 317 46.00 -19.91 24.97
C ALA A 317 44.66 -20.21 25.67
N PHE A 318 43.75 -19.23 25.68
CA PHE A 318 42.38 -19.40 26.17
C PHE A 318 41.47 -19.98 25.08
N ILE A 319 41.43 -21.31 25.00
CA ILE A 319 40.53 -22.06 24.11
C ILE A 319 39.34 -22.61 24.90
N TYR A 320 38.12 -22.29 24.48
CA TYR A 320 36.87 -22.69 25.14
C TYR A 320 36.10 -23.74 24.33
N GLY A 321 35.15 -24.41 24.97
CA GLY A 321 34.23 -25.31 24.29
C GLY A 321 33.52 -24.61 23.13
N GLY A 322 33.49 -25.27 21.97
CA GLY A 322 33.00 -24.73 20.70
C GLY A 322 34.13 -24.31 19.76
N HIS A 323 35.31 -23.94 20.27
CA HIS A 323 36.51 -23.76 19.44
C HIS A 323 37.03 -25.06 18.83
N SER A 324 36.64 -26.22 19.33
CA SER A 324 37.01 -27.53 18.80
C SER A 324 36.91 -27.57 17.27
N GLY A 325 38.00 -27.91 16.59
CA GLY A 325 38.11 -27.93 15.14
C GLY A 325 38.48 -26.62 14.47
N GLY A 326 38.52 -25.51 15.22
CA GLY A 326 38.99 -24.22 14.75
C GLY A 326 40.50 -24.24 14.44
N PRO A 327 40.96 -23.39 13.51
CA PRO A 327 42.36 -23.37 13.10
C PRO A 327 43.23 -22.55 14.04
N SER A 328 44.49 -22.97 14.16
CA SER A 328 45.60 -22.10 14.58
C SER A 328 46.56 -21.90 13.42
N TRP A 329 46.96 -20.64 13.18
CA TRP A 329 47.74 -20.27 12.00
C TRP A 329 48.84 -19.25 12.30
N ARG A 330 49.89 -19.29 11.49
CA ARG A 330 50.91 -18.24 11.46
C ARG A 330 50.63 -17.22 10.36
N LEU A 331 51.10 -15.99 10.56
CA LEU A 331 51.05 -14.92 9.58
C LEU A 331 52.47 -14.64 9.04
N VAL A 332 52.71 -14.96 7.77
CA VAL A 332 54.02 -14.78 7.11
C VAL A 332 53.87 -13.99 5.82
N SER A 333 54.49 -12.80 5.78
CA SER A 333 54.47 -11.92 4.59
C SER A 333 53.04 -11.64 4.08
N GLY A 334 52.07 -11.48 4.98
CA GLY A 334 50.66 -11.23 4.66
C GLY A 334 49.83 -12.48 4.33
N ASN A 335 50.44 -13.68 4.32
CA ASN A 335 49.77 -14.94 4.07
C ASN A 335 49.54 -15.70 5.38
N ARG A 336 48.39 -16.40 5.48
CA ARG A 336 48.03 -17.20 6.65
C ARG A 336 48.23 -18.67 6.34
N TYR A 337 48.87 -19.39 7.25
CA TYR A 337 49.13 -20.82 7.12
C TYR A 337 48.69 -21.56 8.38
N VAL A 338 47.69 -22.42 8.25
CA VAL A 338 47.20 -23.28 9.33
C VAL A 338 48.25 -24.34 9.66
N GLU A 339 48.56 -24.46 10.94
CA GLU A 339 49.52 -25.41 11.50
C GLU A 339 48.87 -26.36 12.51
N GLY A 340 47.73 -25.98 13.11
CA GLY A 340 47.03 -26.77 14.11
C GLY A 340 45.49 -26.67 14.03
N ILE A 341 44.84 -27.66 14.63
CA ILE A 341 43.38 -27.79 14.75
C ILE A 341 43.05 -27.97 16.22
N HIS A 342 42.24 -27.09 16.82
CA HIS A 342 41.91 -27.17 18.24
C HIS A 342 41.25 -28.50 18.63
N SER A 343 41.87 -29.20 19.58
CA SER A 343 41.40 -30.52 20.04
C SER A 343 41.01 -30.49 21.53
N THR A 344 41.92 -30.05 22.40
CA THR A 344 41.73 -30.11 23.86
C THR A 344 42.23 -28.84 24.56
N SER A 345 41.66 -28.50 25.71
CA SER A 345 42.05 -27.33 26.50
C SER A 345 41.77 -27.52 27.99
N ASN A 346 42.44 -26.77 28.86
CA ASN A 346 42.08 -26.66 30.29
C ASN A 346 41.20 -25.43 30.58
N ARG A 347 40.89 -24.62 29.56
CA ARG A 347 40.03 -23.41 29.58
C ARG A 347 40.61 -22.24 30.37
N VAL A 348 41.80 -22.39 30.93
CA VAL A 348 42.45 -21.42 31.81
C VAL A 348 43.84 -21.03 31.32
N GLY A 349 44.11 -21.22 30.04
CA GLY A 349 45.35 -20.77 29.38
C GLY A 349 46.28 -21.88 28.90
N ALA A 350 45.85 -23.15 28.85
CA ALA A 350 46.59 -24.20 28.14
C ALA A 350 45.66 -24.96 27.19
N ALA A 351 46.09 -25.12 25.95
CA ALA A 351 45.39 -25.84 24.90
C ALA A 351 46.34 -26.75 24.12
N THR A 352 45.78 -27.66 23.35
CA THR A 352 46.55 -28.52 22.46
C THR A 352 45.77 -28.76 21.19
N ASP A 353 46.48 -28.60 20.08
CA ASP A 353 45.98 -28.76 18.75
C ASP A 353 46.48 -30.07 18.13
N THR A 354 45.65 -30.66 17.29
CA THR A 354 46.07 -31.69 16.34
C THR A 354 46.87 -31.02 15.23
N ARG A 355 48.16 -31.38 15.09
CA ARG A 355 49.12 -30.75 14.19
C ARG A 355 48.84 -31.08 12.72
N ILE A 356 48.95 -30.10 11.83
CA ILE A 356 49.03 -30.34 10.39
C ILE A 356 50.44 -30.86 10.07
N THR A 357 50.52 -32.12 9.61
CA THR A 357 51.78 -32.72 9.16
C THR A 357 51.83 -32.73 7.63
N ALA A 358 53.01 -32.94 7.05
CA ALA A 358 53.16 -33.09 5.61
C ALA A 358 52.29 -34.21 5.01
N GLN A 359 52.13 -35.32 5.76
CA GLN A 359 51.21 -36.39 5.37
C GLN A 359 49.76 -35.89 5.37
N ARG A 360 49.31 -35.20 6.42
CA ARG A 360 47.95 -34.66 6.51
C ARG A 360 47.64 -33.65 5.41
N MET A 361 48.61 -32.84 5.00
CA MET A 361 48.47 -31.95 3.85
C MET A 361 48.21 -32.74 2.56
N THR A 362 48.98 -33.82 2.35
CA THR A 362 48.81 -34.72 1.20
C THR A 362 47.47 -35.45 1.25
N ASP A 363 47.03 -35.87 2.44
CA ASP A 363 45.74 -36.54 2.63
C ASP A 363 44.59 -35.60 2.27
N ILE A 364 44.62 -34.33 2.73
CA ILE A 364 43.61 -33.33 2.34
C ILE A 364 43.56 -33.17 0.82
N ASP A 365 44.70 -32.99 0.15
CA ASP A 365 44.74 -32.79 -1.30
C ASP A 365 44.22 -34.02 -2.08
N THR A 366 44.55 -35.22 -1.59
CA THR A 366 44.08 -36.48 -2.17
C THR A 366 42.58 -36.64 -2.02
N LEU A 367 42.05 -36.41 -0.80
CA LEU A 367 40.62 -36.52 -0.51
C LEU A 367 39.80 -35.52 -1.33
N THR A 368 40.25 -34.27 -1.43
CA THR A 368 39.61 -33.25 -2.25
C THR A 368 39.60 -33.64 -3.72
N SER A 369 40.73 -34.11 -4.25
CA SER A 369 40.83 -34.55 -5.66
C SER A 369 39.91 -35.74 -5.95
N ASP A 370 39.84 -36.69 -5.03
CA ASP A 370 38.96 -37.86 -5.14
C ASP A 370 37.49 -37.46 -5.09
N ASP A 371 37.13 -36.51 -4.23
CA ASP A 371 35.75 -36.01 -4.15
C ASP A 371 35.35 -35.21 -5.39
N GLU A 372 36.23 -34.35 -5.91
CA GLU A 372 35.99 -33.63 -7.17
C GLU A 372 35.76 -34.59 -8.34
N LEU A 373 36.51 -35.70 -8.39
CA LEU A 373 36.37 -36.69 -9.46
C LEU A 373 35.11 -37.54 -9.34
N ASN A 374 34.80 -38.02 -8.13
CA ASN A 374 33.79 -39.06 -7.92
C ASN A 374 32.44 -38.51 -7.47
N ARG A 375 32.40 -37.34 -6.84
CA ARG A 375 31.22 -36.77 -6.17
C ARG A 375 31.32 -35.23 -6.05
N PRO A 376 31.46 -34.51 -7.18
CA PRO A 376 31.56 -33.06 -7.16
C PRO A 376 30.26 -32.42 -6.64
N PRO A 377 30.34 -31.31 -5.87
CA PRO A 377 29.17 -30.54 -5.47
C PRO A 377 28.34 -30.08 -6.68
N THR A 378 27.01 -30.23 -6.58
CA THR A 378 26.08 -29.80 -7.64
C THR A 378 25.72 -28.33 -7.44
N ALA A 379 26.11 -27.46 -8.39
CA ALA A 379 25.78 -26.04 -8.34
C ALA A 379 24.26 -25.79 -8.32
N ARG A 380 23.80 -24.98 -7.36
CA ARG A 380 22.40 -24.54 -7.18
C ARG A 380 22.35 -23.08 -6.74
N PRO A 381 21.24 -22.35 -6.97
CA PRO A 381 20.98 -21.08 -6.28
C PRO A 381 20.76 -21.28 -4.77
N ASP A 382 20.88 -20.19 -4.02
CA ASP A 382 20.50 -20.11 -2.60
C ASP A 382 20.16 -18.65 -2.26
N LEU A 383 18.87 -18.34 -2.21
CA LEU A 383 18.31 -17.01 -2.02
C LEU A 383 18.23 -16.67 -0.54
N ILE A 384 18.98 -15.65 -0.13
CA ILE A 384 19.04 -15.21 1.26
C ILE A 384 18.77 -13.71 1.38
N GLU A 385 18.32 -13.30 2.57
CA GLU A 385 18.52 -11.94 3.02
C GLU A 385 20.02 -11.66 3.12
N TYR A 386 20.46 -10.51 2.61
CA TYR A 386 21.83 -10.06 2.78
C TYR A 386 21.89 -8.89 3.75
N PHE A 387 22.64 -9.08 4.84
CA PHE A 387 22.89 -8.06 5.84
C PHE A 387 24.07 -7.19 5.38
N LEU A 388 23.80 -5.93 5.06
CA LEU A 388 24.84 -4.97 4.67
C LEU A 388 25.09 -4.02 5.83
N ASP A 389 26.31 -4.05 6.38
CA ASP A 389 26.77 -3.10 7.41
C ASP A 389 26.47 -1.65 6.98
N GLY A 390 25.55 -0.99 7.70
CA GLY A 390 25.34 0.45 7.64
C GLY A 390 24.49 1.01 6.48
N ASN A 391 23.71 0.20 5.75
CA ASN A 391 22.80 0.74 4.71
C ASN A 391 21.37 0.19 4.86
N ASN A 392 20.40 1.09 5.09
CA ASN A 392 18.95 0.84 5.19
C ASN A 392 18.38 0.19 3.91
N ARG A 393 18.68 -1.09 3.64
CA ARG A 393 18.19 -1.82 2.44
C ARG A 393 17.14 -2.87 2.77
N LYS A 394 16.71 -2.85 4.03
CA LYS A 394 15.51 -3.46 4.59
C LYS A 394 14.94 -2.40 5.52
N ASP A 395 13.85 -1.77 5.10
CA ASP A 395 13.29 -0.63 5.82
C ASP A 395 11.81 -0.47 5.48
N LEU A 396 11.02 -0.02 6.44
CA LEU A 396 9.64 0.35 6.26
C LEU A 396 9.53 1.88 6.07
N LEU A 397 9.73 2.32 4.83
CA LEU A 397 9.64 3.74 4.47
C LEU A 397 8.26 4.38 4.72
N THR A 398 7.23 3.57 4.99
CA THR A 398 5.88 4.03 5.36
C THR A 398 5.35 3.23 6.54
N ASN A 399 5.42 3.78 7.74
CA ASN A 399 5.00 3.12 8.99
C ASN A 399 3.54 3.37 9.38
N SER A 400 2.75 4.09 8.58
CA SER A 400 1.30 4.23 8.79
C SER A 400 0.55 4.43 7.48
N THR A 401 -0.60 3.77 7.35
CA THR A 401 -1.46 3.89 6.16
C THR A 401 -2.91 3.57 6.53
N PRO A 402 -3.93 4.19 5.91
CA PRO A 402 -5.31 3.71 6.07
C PRO A 402 -5.52 2.36 5.39
N GLN A 403 -6.57 1.64 5.77
CA GLN A 403 -7.09 0.49 4.99
C GLN A 403 -7.25 0.88 3.51
N GLY A 404 -6.79 0.03 2.58
CA GLY A 404 -6.80 0.33 1.14
C GLY A 404 -5.67 1.26 0.68
N GLY A 405 -4.90 1.82 1.61
CA GLY A 405 -3.73 2.67 1.31
C GLY A 405 -2.52 1.87 0.85
N THR A 406 -1.42 2.58 0.63
CA THR A 406 -0.14 1.96 0.22
C THR A 406 0.93 2.12 1.29
N ILE A 407 1.89 1.19 1.30
CA ILE A 407 3.15 1.30 2.04
C ILE A 407 4.33 1.18 1.07
N GLN A 408 5.48 1.72 1.45
CA GLN A 408 6.75 1.52 0.75
C GLN A 408 7.70 0.72 1.63
N VAL A 409 8.30 -0.31 1.04
CA VAL A 409 9.21 -1.25 1.70
C VAL A 409 10.49 -1.31 0.89
N GLU A 410 11.64 -1.08 1.52
CA GLU A 410 12.93 -1.49 0.97
C GLU A 410 13.18 -2.93 1.37
N TYR A 411 13.56 -3.77 0.40
CA TYR A 411 13.85 -5.18 0.62
C TYR A 411 15.04 -5.59 -0.23
N ASN A 412 15.65 -6.71 0.12
CA ASN A 412 16.77 -7.26 -0.62
C ASN A 412 16.66 -8.78 -0.79
N ALA A 413 17.42 -9.29 -1.75
CA ALA A 413 17.65 -10.71 -1.98
C ALA A 413 19.03 -10.91 -2.62
N LEU A 414 19.84 -11.78 -2.04
CA LEU A 414 21.11 -12.23 -2.59
C LEU A 414 20.99 -13.69 -3.00
N ASN A 415 21.43 -14.02 -4.21
CA ASN A 415 21.70 -15.42 -4.55
C ASN A 415 23.13 -15.76 -4.12
N SER A 416 23.29 -16.35 -2.93
CA SER A 416 24.58 -16.80 -2.39
C SER A 416 25.06 -18.12 -3.02
N GLY A 417 24.20 -18.78 -3.80
CA GLY A 417 24.48 -20.03 -4.48
C GLY A 417 25.38 -19.90 -5.70
N PHE A 418 25.63 -21.03 -6.35
CA PHE A 418 26.59 -21.22 -7.44
C PHE A 418 25.95 -21.40 -8.82
N ALA A 419 24.62 -21.21 -8.91
CA ALA A 419 23.87 -21.23 -10.16
C ALA A 419 22.86 -20.07 -10.20
N THR A 420 22.41 -19.70 -11.40
CA THR A 420 21.36 -18.69 -11.59
C THR A 420 20.04 -19.20 -11.00
N SER A 421 19.30 -18.33 -10.28
CA SER A 421 18.05 -18.70 -9.61
C SER A 421 16.87 -18.93 -10.57
N ASN A 422 17.04 -18.56 -11.84
CA ASN A 422 15.94 -18.35 -12.78
C ASN A 422 14.88 -17.42 -12.15
N ASN A 423 13.63 -17.56 -12.56
CA ASN A 423 12.59 -16.63 -12.17
C ASN A 423 11.98 -17.02 -10.81
N PHE A 424 12.29 -16.27 -9.76
CA PHE A 424 11.68 -16.43 -8.43
C PHE A 424 10.77 -15.25 -8.09
N THR A 425 9.86 -15.49 -7.14
CA THR A 425 8.86 -14.53 -6.67
C THR A 425 9.19 -14.11 -5.24
N VAL A 426 9.10 -12.81 -4.96
CA VAL A 426 9.14 -12.23 -3.62
C VAL A 426 7.71 -11.84 -3.26
N SER A 427 7.11 -12.57 -2.34
CA SER A 427 5.73 -12.35 -1.86
C SER A 427 5.77 -11.60 -0.53
N PHE A 428 5.10 -10.45 -0.44
CA PHE A 428 5.11 -9.57 0.74
C PHE A 428 3.86 -9.77 1.58
N TYR A 429 4.03 -9.84 2.90
CA TYR A 429 2.98 -10.15 3.86
C TYR A 429 2.89 -9.13 5.00
N LEU A 430 1.68 -8.93 5.51
CA LEU A 430 1.42 -8.35 6.83
C LEU A 430 1.14 -9.46 7.84
N SER A 431 1.95 -9.52 8.89
CA SER A 431 1.81 -10.47 9.99
C SER A 431 1.51 -9.76 11.32
N THR A 432 0.86 -10.48 12.23
CA THR A 432 0.60 -10.00 13.61
C THR A 432 1.73 -10.32 14.57
N ASN A 433 2.73 -11.07 14.11
CA ASN A 433 3.92 -11.46 14.86
C ASN A 433 5.15 -11.45 13.94
N THR A 434 6.32 -11.77 14.47
CA THR A 434 7.58 -11.72 13.71
C THR A 434 7.83 -12.97 12.86
N ILE A 435 6.90 -13.93 12.82
CA ILE A 435 6.99 -15.14 12.01
C ILE A 435 6.14 -14.92 10.76
N ILE A 436 6.80 -14.86 9.62
CA ILE A 436 6.17 -14.64 8.32
C ILE A 436 5.87 -15.99 7.68
N THR A 437 4.61 -16.19 7.31
CA THR A 437 4.08 -17.43 6.76
C THR A 437 3.14 -17.15 5.60
N THR A 438 2.82 -18.17 4.81
CA THR A 438 1.85 -18.01 3.72
C THR A 438 0.42 -17.80 4.21
N GLY A 439 0.16 -18.07 5.50
CA GLY A 439 -1.10 -17.77 6.18
C GLY A 439 -1.32 -16.29 6.54
N ASP A 440 -0.27 -15.46 6.44
CA ASP A 440 -0.35 -14.02 6.67
C ASP A 440 -1.02 -13.28 5.51
N THR A 441 -1.31 -11.98 5.69
CA THR A 441 -2.02 -11.23 4.65
C THR A 441 -1.06 -10.83 3.53
N LEU A 442 -1.19 -11.46 2.36
CA LEU A 442 -0.46 -11.07 1.14
C LEU A 442 -0.84 -9.64 0.70
N ILE A 443 0.15 -8.76 0.53
CA ILE A 443 -0.02 -7.35 0.13
C ILE A 443 0.67 -6.98 -1.18
N GLY A 444 1.38 -7.91 -1.80
CA GLY A 444 1.92 -7.77 -3.14
C GLY A 444 3.00 -8.80 -3.47
N THR A 445 3.40 -8.85 -4.74
CA THR A 445 4.49 -9.71 -5.20
C THR A 445 5.44 -8.94 -6.11
N ARG A 446 6.70 -9.40 -6.17
CA ARG A 446 7.72 -8.98 -7.14
C ARG A 446 8.40 -10.21 -7.71
N THR A 447 9.07 -10.05 -8.84
CA THR A 447 9.66 -11.17 -9.57
C THR A 447 11.05 -10.77 -10.02
N HIS A 448 12.03 -11.67 -9.83
CA HIS A 448 13.44 -11.41 -10.09
C HIS A 448 14.12 -12.63 -10.71
N THR A 449 15.27 -12.38 -11.33
CA THR A 449 16.23 -13.42 -11.71
C THR A 449 17.61 -12.94 -11.29
N LEU A 450 18.32 -13.77 -10.52
CA LEU A 450 19.64 -13.44 -10.00
C LEU A 450 20.65 -14.49 -10.45
N ASN A 451 21.74 -14.03 -11.07
CA ASN A 451 22.90 -14.89 -11.26
C ASN A 451 23.52 -15.22 -9.89
N SER A 452 24.40 -16.23 -9.87
CA SER A 452 25.23 -16.53 -8.70
C SER A 452 25.92 -15.24 -8.19
N TRP A 453 25.93 -15.07 -6.86
CA TRP A 453 26.49 -13.93 -6.16
C TRP A 453 26.01 -12.55 -6.64
N THR A 454 24.72 -12.46 -6.97
CA THR A 454 24.09 -11.18 -7.36
C THR A 454 23.06 -10.75 -6.33
N LEU A 455 23.18 -9.51 -5.85
CA LEU A 455 22.25 -8.85 -4.94
C LEU A 455 21.23 -8.00 -5.73
N THR A 456 19.98 -8.02 -5.30
CA THR A 456 18.97 -7.01 -5.65
C THR A 456 18.44 -6.35 -4.38
N ASN A 457 18.18 -5.05 -4.41
CA ASN A 457 17.70 -4.29 -3.25
C ASN A 457 16.70 -3.15 -3.59
N PRO A 458 15.59 -3.42 -4.27
CA PRO A 458 14.70 -2.37 -4.74
C PRO A 458 13.70 -1.93 -3.68
N THR A 459 13.04 -0.80 -3.92
CA THR A 459 11.87 -0.36 -3.15
C THR A 459 10.58 -0.90 -3.78
N ALA A 460 9.69 -1.48 -2.98
CA ALA A 460 8.36 -1.90 -3.38
C ALA A 460 7.28 -0.99 -2.79
N THR A 461 6.41 -0.45 -3.65
CA THR A 461 5.11 0.10 -3.24
C THR A 461 4.07 -1.03 -3.20
N LEU A 462 3.46 -1.26 -2.04
CA LEU A 462 2.53 -2.35 -1.75
C LEU A 462 1.18 -1.77 -1.32
N THR A 463 0.08 -2.45 -1.64
CA THR A 463 -1.29 -1.99 -1.29
C THR A 463 -1.81 -2.82 -0.13
N VAL A 464 -2.22 -2.17 0.95
CA VAL A 464 -2.85 -2.83 2.10
C VAL A 464 -4.32 -3.07 1.77
N PRO A 465 -4.83 -4.31 1.77
CA PRO A 465 -6.22 -4.59 1.48
C PRO A 465 -7.19 -3.85 2.42
N GLU A 466 -8.33 -3.38 1.90
CA GLU A 466 -9.37 -2.72 2.72
C GLU A 466 -9.94 -3.65 3.82
N SER A 467 -9.79 -4.96 3.67
CA SER A 467 -10.24 -5.98 4.63
C SER A 467 -9.33 -6.16 5.84
N VAL A 468 -8.09 -5.65 5.80
CA VAL A 468 -7.15 -5.74 6.94
C VAL A 468 -7.69 -4.91 8.10
N ALA A 469 -7.86 -5.51 9.27
CA ALA A 469 -8.35 -4.78 10.44
C ALA A 469 -7.34 -3.70 10.87
N PRO A 470 -7.80 -2.54 11.38
CA PRO A 470 -6.90 -1.54 11.94
C PRO A 470 -6.05 -2.12 13.08
N GLY A 471 -4.75 -1.81 13.10
CA GLY A 471 -3.79 -2.41 14.03
C GLY A 471 -2.34 -2.23 13.58
N ASN A 472 -1.40 -2.75 14.37
CA ASN A 472 0.01 -2.79 14.00
C ASN A 472 0.35 -4.17 13.42
N TYR A 473 1.10 -4.17 12.32
CA TYR A 473 1.53 -5.39 11.64
C TYR A 473 3.02 -5.34 11.34
N TYR A 474 3.68 -6.48 11.48
CA TYR A 474 5.02 -6.69 10.94
C TYR A 474 4.91 -6.87 9.42
N VAL A 475 5.96 -6.47 8.71
CA VAL A 475 6.06 -6.62 7.27
C VAL A 475 7.20 -7.58 6.97
N GLY A 476 6.97 -8.53 6.10
CA GLY A 476 8.02 -9.45 5.67
C GLY A 476 7.76 -10.02 4.29
N TRP A 477 8.68 -10.83 3.80
CA TRP A 477 8.55 -11.47 2.51
C TRP A 477 9.09 -12.90 2.49
N ILE A 478 8.52 -13.69 1.59
CA ILE A 478 8.95 -15.06 1.30
C ILE A 478 9.42 -15.11 -0.15
N MET A 479 10.61 -15.65 -0.38
CA MET A 479 11.16 -15.91 -1.71
C MET A 479 10.79 -17.34 -2.14
N SER A 480 10.06 -17.49 -3.25
CA SER A 480 9.60 -18.81 -3.71
C SER A 480 9.57 -18.96 -5.23
N GLY A 481 9.61 -20.21 -5.70
CA GLY A 481 9.77 -20.55 -7.10
C GLY A 481 11.23 -20.43 -7.59
N GLY A 482 11.44 -20.62 -8.89
CA GLY A 482 12.80 -20.68 -9.48
C GLY A 482 13.33 -22.12 -9.60
N GLU A 483 14.65 -22.24 -9.69
CA GLU A 483 15.34 -23.54 -9.67
C GLU A 483 15.46 -24.10 -8.25
N LEU A 484 15.72 -25.41 -8.13
CA LEU A 484 15.96 -26.06 -6.86
C LEU A 484 17.17 -25.46 -6.14
N GLU A 485 16.94 -24.96 -4.93
CA GLU A 485 17.97 -24.32 -4.10
C GLU A 485 18.77 -25.33 -3.26
N TYR A 486 19.85 -24.88 -2.62
CA TYR A 486 20.54 -25.70 -1.60
C TYR A 486 19.70 -25.84 -0.33
N THR A 487 19.05 -24.76 0.07
CA THR A 487 18.05 -24.72 1.13
C THR A 487 17.02 -23.66 0.80
N THR A 488 15.80 -23.83 1.29
CA THR A 488 14.71 -22.86 1.20
C THR A 488 14.31 -22.34 2.59
N SER A 489 14.89 -22.92 3.65
CA SER A 489 14.59 -22.54 5.04
C SER A 489 15.15 -21.17 5.42
N ASN A 490 15.80 -20.46 4.51
CA ASN A 490 16.37 -19.12 4.67
C ASN A 490 15.71 -18.09 3.73
N ASN A 491 14.63 -18.49 3.04
CA ASN A 491 13.93 -17.65 2.06
C ASN A 491 12.94 -16.64 2.67
N THR A 492 12.78 -16.67 3.99
CA THR A 492 11.80 -15.86 4.72
C THR A 492 12.49 -14.73 5.47
N VAL A 493 11.96 -13.52 5.31
CA VAL A 493 12.50 -12.29 5.90
C VAL A 493 11.40 -11.50 6.59
N VAL A 494 11.72 -10.87 7.71
CA VAL A 494 10.79 -10.01 8.47
C VAL A 494 11.49 -8.72 8.90
N ILE A 495 10.82 -7.58 8.73
CA ILE A 495 11.17 -6.33 9.41
C ILE A 495 10.60 -6.43 10.83
N ASP A 496 11.46 -6.66 11.82
CA ASP A 496 11.11 -7.01 13.20
C ASP A 496 11.31 -5.87 14.21
N ASP A 497 12.06 -4.84 13.84
CA ASP A 497 12.29 -3.62 14.62
C ASP A 497 11.19 -2.56 14.44
N GLU A 498 10.40 -2.66 13.37
CA GLU A 498 9.32 -1.74 13.03
C GLU A 498 8.00 -2.44 12.70
N THR A 499 6.91 -1.68 12.79
CA THR A 499 5.58 -2.14 12.37
C THR A 499 4.88 -1.07 11.55
N VAL A 500 4.01 -1.50 10.63
CA VAL A 500 3.06 -0.60 9.97
C VAL A 500 1.79 -0.47 10.81
N ASN A 501 1.40 0.76 11.12
CA ASN A 501 0.10 1.06 11.70
C ASN A 501 -0.98 1.23 10.62
N VAL A 502 -1.85 0.23 10.49
CA VAL A 502 -3.03 0.29 9.63
C VAL A 502 -4.14 1.04 10.36
N THR A 503 -4.55 2.20 9.83
CA THR A 503 -5.60 3.04 10.40
C THR A 503 -6.96 2.77 9.73
N PRO A 504 -8.09 3.03 10.41
CA PRO A 504 -9.40 2.92 9.77
C PRO A 504 -9.50 3.91 8.61
N ILE A 505 -9.99 3.45 7.45
CA ILE A 505 -10.28 4.36 6.34
C ILE A 505 -11.49 5.24 6.67
N VAL A 506 -11.30 6.55 6.58
CA VAL A 506 -12.38 7.53 6.79
C VAL A 506 -13.24 7.60 5.53
N ARG A 507 -14.54 7.37 5.70
CA ARG A 507 -15.55 7.44 4.62
C ARG A 507 -16.57 8.52 4.94
N THR A 508 -16.82 9.42 4.00
CA THR A 508 -17.75 10.55 4.20
C THR A 508 -18.61 10.80 2.96
N ILE A 509 -19.82 11.29 3.21
CA ILE A 509 -20.68 11.96 2.24
C ILE A 509 -21.13 13.25 2.92
N THR A 510 -21.27 14.34 2.18
CA THR A 510 -21.82 15.60 2.69
C THR A 510 -22.73 16.22 1.63
N VAL A 511 -24.02 16.35 1.93
CA VAL A 511 -25.00 17.00 1.08
C VAL A 511 -24.72 18.50 1.08
N THR A 512 -24.54 19.07 -0.11
CA THR A 512 -24.27 20.50 -0.30
C THR A 512 -25.46 21.23 -0.94
N GLN A 513 -26.34 20.53 -1.67
CA GLN A 513 -27.60 21.07 -2.16
C GLN A 513 -28.64 19.95 -2.38
N PRO A 514 -29.91 20.11 -1.94
CA PRO A 514 -30.37 21.16 -1.05
C PRO A 514 -29.78 20.95 0.36
N ASN A 515 -29.38 22.01 1.03
CA ASN A 515 -28.80 21.95 2.38
C ASN A 515 -29.52 22.84 3.40
N GLY A 516 -30.59 23.54 2.99
CA GLY A 516 -31.47 24.32 3.86
C GLY A 516 -31.87 25.66 3.25
N GLY A 517 -33.19 25.93 3.22
CA GLY A 517 -33.75 27.22 2.79
C GLY A 517 -34.00 27.36 1.29
N GLU A 518 -33.59 26.38 0.47
CA GLU A 518 -33.91 26.36 -0.96
C GLU A 518 -35.42 26.22 -1.19
N SER A 519 -35.90 26.77 -2.31
CA SER A 519 -37.29 26.65 -2.77
C SER A 519 -37.31 26.10 -4.19
N TRP A 520 -37.83 24.89 -4.36
CA TRP A 520 -37.86 24.17 -5.62
C TRP A 520 -39.30 23.97 -6.07
N GLN A 521 -39.59 24.42 -7.29
CA GLN A 521 -40.94 24.36 -7.82
C GLN A 521 -41.21 23.01 -8.48
N VAL A 522 -42.41 22.46 -8.28
CA VAL A 522 -42.87 21.25 -8.99
C VAL A 522 -42.75 21.44 -10.52
N GLY A 523 -42.23 20.41 -11.20
CA GLY A 523 -42.00 20.40 -12.65
C GLY A 523 -40.66 20.99 -13.11
N THR A 524 -39.91 21.65 -12.22
CA THR A 524 -38.54 22.12 -12.54
C THR A 524 -37.50 21.02 -12.34
N THR A 525 -36.34 21.15 -12.98
CA THR A 525 -35.19 20.25 -12.77
C THR A 525 -34.12 21.00 -12.01
N ASN A 526 -33.69 20.46 -10.87
CA ASN A 526 -32.67 21.06 -10.00
C ASN A 526 -31.54 20.04 -9.75
N ASN A 527 -30.34 20.53 -9.44
CA ASN A 527 -29.23 19.68 -9.04
C ASN A 527 -29.31 19.36 -7.54
N ILE A 528 -29.26 18.07 -7.24
CA ILE A 528 -28.81 17.58 -5.93
C ILE A 528 -27.29 17.50 -6.00
N MET A 529 -26.59 18.06 -5.03
CA MET A 529 -25.12 18.11 -4.99
C MET A 529 -24.59 17.59 -3.66
N TRP A 530 -23.41 16.96 -3.72
CA TRP A 530 -22.72 16.46 -2.55
C TRP A 530 -21.20 16.39 -2.78
N THR A 531 -20.46 16.29 -1.69
CA THR A 531 -19.06 15.87 -1.69
C THR A 531 -18.95 14.51 -1.01
N SER A 532 -17.93 13.73 -1.35
CA SER A 532 -17.69 12.44 -0.69
C SER A 532 -16.21 12.08 -0.66
N SER A 533 -15.83 11.18 0.24
CA SER A 533 -14.50 10.58 0.33
C SER A 533 -14.64 9.09 0.63
N ASN A 534 -14.00 8.23 -0.18
CA ASN A 534 -14.00 6.76 -0.01
C ASN A 534 -15.40 6.12 0.11
N ALA A 535 -16.42 6.73 -0.50
CA ALA A 535 -17.83 6.32 -0.35
C ALA A 535 -18.32 5.37 -1.46
N GLY A 536 -17.41 4.74 -2.23
CA GLY A 536 -17.76 3.83 -3.32
C GLY A 536 -18.22 4.54 -4.61
N ALA A 537 -18.51 3.75 -5.65
CA ALA A 537 -18.75 4.25 -7.00
C ALA A 537 -20.15 4.82 -7.23
N ASN A 538 -21.15 4.40 -6.43
CA ASN A 538 -22.54 4.80 -6.60
C ASN A 538 -23.18 5.18 -5.26
N VAL A 539 -24.14 6.10 -5.34
CA VAL A 539 -24.98 6.52 -4.21
C VAL A 539 -26.46 6.32 -4.52
N LYS A 540 -27.24 6.13 -3.46
CA LYS A 540 -28.71 6.15 -3.44
C LYS A 540 -29.15 7.51 -2.90
N ILE A 541 -30.16 8.12 -3.52
CA ILE A 541 -30.73 9.39 -3.09
C ILE A 541 -32.19 9.19 -2.69
N GLU A 542 -32.53 9.61 -1.49
CA GLU A 542 -33.83 9.43 -0.87
C GLU A 542 -34.40 10.78 -0.42
N LEU A 543 -35.70 10.95 -0.64
CA LEU A 543 -36.47 12.11 -0.20
C LEU A 543 -37.14 11.80 1.14
N PHE A 544 -37.01 12.72 2.07
CA PHE A 544 -37.68 12.71 3.36
C PHE A 544 -38.64 13.89 3.46
N LYS A 545 -39.77 13.70 4.13
CA LYS A 545 -40.76 14.74 4.44
C LYS A 545 -41.13 14.66 5.92
N GLY A 546 -41.04 15.78 6.64
CA GLY A 546 -41.33 15.81 8.08
C GLY A 546 -40.42 14.86 8.89
N GLY A 547 -39.21 14.59 8.39
CA GLY A 547 -38.26 13.64 8.96
C GLY A 547 -38.55 12.16 8.67
N VAL A 548 -39.62 11.83 7.94
CA VAL A 548 -39.98 10.45 7.58
C VAL A 548 -39.60 10.19 6.12
N PHE A 549 -39.13 8.97 5.82
CA PHE A 549 -38.88 8.55 4.45
C PHE A 549 -40.14 8.74 3.60
N ASN A 550 -40.01 9.46 2.49
CA ASN A 550 -41.10 9.74 1.57
C ASN A 550 -41.00 8.87 0.31
N SER A 551 -39.85 8.92 -0.37
CA SER A 551 -39.63 8.19 -1.62
C SER A 551 -38.14 8.06 -1.96
N THR A 552 -37.79 7.13 -2.84
CA THR A 552 -36.44 7.05 -3.43
C THR A 552 -36.42 7.90 -4.69
N ILE A 553 -35.54 8.91 -4.75
CA ILE A 553 -35.34 9.76 -5.93
C ILE A 553 -34.61 8.96 -7.00
N VAL A 554 -33.50 8.33 -6.62
CA VAL A 554 -32.75 7.41 -7.48
C VAL A 554 -32.13 6.31 -6.64
N ALA A 555 -32.34 5.05 -7.06
CA ALA A 555 -31.86 3.88 -6.34
C ALA A 555 -30.34 3.68 -6.47
N SER A 556 -29.77 4.11 -7.61
CA SER A 556 -28.33 4.11 -7.88
C SER A 556 -27.97 5.14 -8.95
N THR A 557 -27.08 6.07 -8.60
CA THR A 557 -26.45 7.01 -9.51
C THR A 557 -24.95 7.05 -9.23
N ALA A 558 -24.14 7.44 -10.22
CA ALA A 558 -22.71 7.62 -10.03
C ALA A 558 -22.43 8.58 -8.87
N ASN A 559 -21.40 8.27 -8.08
CA ASN A 559 -20.93 9.13 -6.99
C ASN A 559 -20.00 10.24 -7.53
N ASP A 560 -20.51 11.06 -8.43
CA ASP A 560 -19.76 12.12 -9.16
C ASP A 560 -20.02 13.54 -8.63
N GLY A 561 -20.77 13.64 -7.53
CA GLY A 561 -21.04 14.89 -6.81
C GLY A 561 -22.30 15.63 -7.25
N SER A 562 -23.02 15.17 -8.28
CA SER A 562 -24.29 15.79 -8.68
C SER A 562 -25.30 14.83 -9.31
N HIS A 563 -26.60 15.09 -9.09
CA HIS A 563 -27.68 14.37 -9.74
C HIS A 563 -28.80 15.35 -10.13
N LEU A 564 -29.17 15.34 -11.41
CA LEU A 564 -30.31 16.11 -11.91
C LEU A 564 -31.61 15.46 -11.46
N TRP A 565 -32.41 16.20 -10.71
CA TRP A 565 -33.71 15.75 -10.23
C TRP A 565 -34.85 16.64 -10.74
N THR A 566 -35.71 16.07 -11.58
CA THR A 566 -36.98 16.71 -11.97
C THR A 566 -38.01 16.51 -10.86
N ILE A 567 -38.48 17.61 -10.27
CA ILE A 567 -39.42 17.59 -9.14
C ILE A 567 -40.77 17.03 -9.61
N PRO A 568 -41.19 15.84 -9.15
CA PRO A 568 -42.46 15.25 -9.55
C PRO A 568 -43.63 15.98 -8.86
N SER A 569 -44.86 15.53 -9.09
CA SER A 569 -46.07 16.06 -8.43
C SER A 569 -46.09 15.76 -6.92
N LEU A 570 -45.23 16.44 -6.16
CA LEU A 570 -45.13 16.38 -4.71
C LEU A 570 -46.08 17.39 -4.07
N THR A 571 -46.54 17.09 -2.85
CA THR A 571 -47.33 18.03 -2.05
C THR A 571 -46.47 19.22 -1.64
N GLU A 572 -46.99 20.43 -1.80
CA GLU A 572 -46.35 21.65 -1.30
C GLU A 572 -46.10 21.57 0.22
N ALA A 573 -44.84 21.79 0.62
CA ALA A 573 -44.42 21.84 2.01
C ALA A 573 -42.99 22.38 2.13
N ASN A 574 -42.63 22.85 3.33
CA ASN A 574 -41.30 23.40 3.66
C ASN A 574 -40.45 22.46 4.54
N ASP A 575 -40.81 21.18 4.61
CA ASP A 575 -40.24 20.19 5.51
C ASP A 575 -39.58 19.01 4.78
N TYR A 576 -39.15 19.22 3.53
CA TYR A 576 -38.42 18.22 2.77
C TYR A 576 -36.92 18.23 3.08
N LYS A 577 -36.31 17.05 3.06
CA LYS A 577 -34.86 16.83 3.17
C LYS A 577 -34.40 15.77 2.18
N VAL A 578 -33.16 15.87 1.72
CA VAL A 578 -32.53 14.85 0.88
C VAL A 578 -31.51 14.09 1.71
N LYS A 579 -31.57 12.75 1.63
CA LYS A 579 -30.55 11.85 2.17
C LYS A 579 -29.79 11.21 1.02
N ILE A 580 -28.47 11.20 1.11
CA ILE A 580 -27.60 10.50 0.18
C ILE A 580 -26.87 9.41 0.95
N THR A 581 -26.90 8.18 0.44
CA THR A 581 -26.30 7.00 1.07
C THR A 581 -25.41 6.27 0.08
N SER A 582 -24.20 5.91 0.47
CA SER A 582 -23.34 5.03 -0.33
C SER A 582 -24.00 3.68 -0.53
N ILE A 583 -23.92 3.14 -1.75
CA ILE A 583 -24.41 1.79 -2.04
C ILE A 583 -23.43 0.73 -1.52
N SER A 584 -22.14 0.95 -1.69
CA SER A 584 -21.09 0.04 -1.21
C SER A 584 -20.96 0.03 0.31
N TYR A 585 -21.23 1.17 0.95
CA TYR A 585 -21.07 1.36 2.39
C TYR A 585 -22.33 1.98 3.01
N PRO A 586 -23.41 1.20 3.28
CA PRO A 586 -24.72 1.74 3.68
C PRO A 586 -24.74 2.54 4.99
N THR A 587 -23.71 2.42 5.83
CA THR A 587 -23.52 3.24 7.04
C THR A 587 -22.98 4.64 6.73
N VAL A 588 -22.44 4.86 5.53
CA VAL A 588 -21.94 6.15 5.04
C VAL A 588 -23.09 6.85 4.34
N SER A 589 -23.72 7.78 5.05
CA SER A 589 -24.80 8.60 4.52
C SER A 589 -24.80 9.98 5.14
N ASP A 590 -25.38 10.94 4.44
CA ASP A 590 -25.64 12.25 4.98
C ASP A 590 -27.06 12.72 4.64
N LEU A 591 -27.62 13.57 5.49
CA LEU A 591 -28.93 14.17 5.35
C LEU A 591 -28.76 15.68 5.33
N SER A 592 -29.44 16.38 4.42
CA SER A 592 -29.39 17.85 4.34
C SER A 592 -29.56 18.51 5.72
N ASN A 593 -28.72 19.51 6.01
CA ASN A 593 -28.67 20.18 7.31
C ASN A 593 -30.01 20.84 7.66
N GLY A 594 -30.55 21.61 6.72
CA GLY A 594 -31.87 22.24 6.81
C GLY A 594 -32.92 21.57 5.93
N ASN A 595 -34.17 22.02 6.11
CA ASN A 595 -35.27 21.68 5.22
C ASN A 595 -35.23 22.59 3.98
N PHE A 596 -35.69 22.06 2.84
CA PHE A 596 -36.01 22.85 1.66
C PHE A 596 -37.52 22.81 1.40
N THR A 597 -37.98 23.78 0.61
CA THR A 597 -39.40 23.96 0.28
C THR A 597 -39.68 23.44 -1.12
N ILE A 598 -40.75 22.63 -1.24
CA ILE A 598 -41.38 22.35 -2.52
C ILE A 598 -42.58 23.27 -2.66
N THR A 599 -42.61 24.09 -3.71
CA THR A 599 -43.73 24.99 -4.02
C THR A 599 -44.62 24.42 -5.11
N ALA A 600 -45.89 24.86 -5.12
CA ALA A 600 -46.84 24.49 -6.16
C ALA A 600 -46.29 24.79 -7.57
N PRO A 601 -46.66 23.98 -8.58
CA PRO A 601 -46.36 24.34 -9.96
C PRO A 601 -47.04 25.68 -10.28
N ILE A 602 -46.36 26.57 -11.01
CA ILE A 602 -47.01 27.77 -11.54
C ILE A 602 -48.14 27.30 -12.46
N VAL A 603 -49.38 27.58 -12.06
CA VAL A 603 -50.56 27.41 -12.90
C VAL A 603 -50.66 28.64 -13.77
N TYR A 604 -50.83 28.43 -15.07
CA TYR A 604 -51.10 29.49 -16.03
C TYR A 604 -52.58 29.43 -16.43
N ASP A 605 -53.28 30.54 -16.29
CA ASP A 605 -54.71 30.68 -16.61
C ASP A 605 -54.99 30.55 -18.11
N TYR A 606 -54.06 31.02 -18.95
CA TYR A 606 -54.20 31.07 -20.40
C TYR A 606 -52.98 30.44 -21.05
N THR A 607 -53.21 29.48 -21.96
CA THR A 607 -52.16 29.01 -22.88
C THR A 607 -52.52 29.40 -24.30
N LEU A 608 -51.64 30.13 -24.97
CA LEU A 608 -51.77 30.59 -26.34
C LEU A 608 -50.61 29.98 -27.14
N THR A 609 -50.91 29.28 -28.22
CA THR A 609 -49.87 28.75 -29.12
C THR A 609 -49.92 29.49 -30.43
N ASP A 610 -48.76 29.97 -30.90
CA ASP A 610 -48.64 30.63 -32.19
C ASP A 610 -48.29 29.63 -33.32
N THR A 611 -48.38 30.06 -34.58
CA THR A 611 -48.06 29.21 -35.75
C THR A 611 -46.57 28.88 -35.90
N ASN A 612 -45.69 29.57 -35.17
CA ASN A 612 -44.26 29.26 -35.10
C ASN A 612 -43.97 28.20 -34.03
N GLY A 613 -45.00 27.74 -33.31
CA GLY A 613 -44.90 26.71 -32.27
C GLY A 613 -44.54 27.25 -30.89
N LEU A 614 -44.50 28.58 -30.69
CA LEU A 614 -44.22 29.17 -29.38
C LEU A 614 -45.45 29.04 -28.48
N VAL A 615 -45.23 28.60 -27.24
CA VAL A 615 -46.30 28.38 -26.26
C VAL A 615 -46.22 29.45 -25.18
N TRP A 616 -47.17 30.36 -25.21
CA TRP A 616 -47.32 31.43 -24.24
C TRP A 616 -48.22 30.95 -23.11
N LYS A 617 -47.74 31.05 -21.88
CA LYS A 617 -48.47 30.66 -20.68
C LYS A 617 -48.60 31.90 -19.80
N LEU A 618 -49.83 32.40 -19.64
CA LEU A 618 -50.14 33.71 -19.07
C LEU A 618 -51.13 33.59 -17.91
N ASN A 619 -50.96 34.46 -16.92
CA ASN A 619 -51.87 34.69 -15.79
C ASN A 619 -52.46 36.09 -15.87
N ARG A 620 -53.75 36.21 -15.58
CA ARG A 620 -54.38 37.55 -15.55
C ARG A 620 -54.00 38.23 -14.24
N ILE A 621 -53.41 39.41 -14.36
CA ILE A 621 -52.92 40.20 -13.22
C ILE A 621 -53.76 41.44 -12.95
N GLY A 622 -54.60 41.87 -13.89
CA GLY A 622 -55.52 42.99 -13.67
C GLY A 622 -56.56 43.16 -14.76
N ASN A 623 -57.58 43.97 -14.48
CA ASN A 623 -58.65 44.31 -15.41
C ASN A 623 -59.25 45.67 -15.05
N ASN A 624 -59.64 46.45 -16.04
CA ASN A 624 -60.36 47.72 -15.85
C ASN A 624 -61.48 47.86 -16.90
N PRO A 625 -62.24 48.97 -16.93
CA PRO A 625 -63.28 49.16 -17.94
C PRO A 625 -62.77 49.09 -19.38
N SER A 626 -61.51 49.46 -19.62
CA SER A 626 -60.90 49.55 -20.96
C SER A 626 -60.28 48.23 -21.43
N GLY A 627 -59.80 47.36 -20.55
CA GLY A 627 -58.98 46.19 -20.92
C GLY A 627 -58.54 45.26 -19.78
N MET A 628 -57.79 44.21 -20.13
CA MET A 628 -57.19 43.22 -19.22
C MET A 628 -55.67 43.15 -19.39
N TYR A 629 -54.97 42.79 -18.31
CA TYR A 629 -53.50 42.71 -18.25
C TYR A 629 -53.06 41.29 -17.85
N PHE A 630 -51.98 40.81 -18.47
CA PHE A 630 -51.44 39.48 -18.21
C PHE A 630 -49.90 39.51 -18.08
N GLU A 631 -49.37 38.68 -17.19
CA GLU A 631 -47.95 38.31 -17.16
C GLU A 631 -47.79 36.80 -17.32
N GLY A 632 -46.61 36.35 -17.72
CA GLY A 632 -46.31 34.93 -17.73
C GLY A 632 -45.00 34.63 -18.45
N ILE A 633 -44.99 33.54 -19.19
CA ILE A 633 -43.82 33.09 -19.94
C ILE A 633 -44.17 32.75 -21.39
N VAL A 634 -43.17 32.80 -22.26
CA VAL A 634 -43.20 32.18 -23.59
C VAL A 634 -42.15 31.08 -23.64
N ASP A 635 -42.58 29.89 -24.01
CA ASP A 635 -41.75 28.72 -24.27
C ASP A 635 -41.45 28.68 -25.76
N MET A 636 -40.18 28.87 -26.11
CA MET A 636 -39.70 28.91 -27.49
C MET A 636 -39.24 27.54 -28.00
N GLY A 637 -39.39 26.48 -27.20
CA GLY A 637 -38.92 25.13 -27.52
C GLY A 637 -37.43 24.88 -27.24
N TYR A 638 -36.61 25.93 -27.15
CA TYR A 638 -35.20 25.85 -26.73
C TYR A 638 -34.92 26.65 -25.44
N GLU A 639 -35.81 27.56 -25.05
CA GLU A 639 -35.68 28.36 -23.83
C GLU A 639 -37.03 28.96 -23.40
N ILE A 640 -37.18 29.19 -22.09
CA ILE A 640 -38.35 29.84 -21.49
C ILE A 640 -38.01 31.29 -21.16
N ARG A 641 -38.89 32.22 -21.53
CA ARG A 641 -38.69 33.67 -21.37
C ARG A 641 -39.89 34.33 -20.73
N ASN A 642 -39.69 35.47 -20.08
CA ASN A 642 -40.80 36.26 -19.52
C ASN A 642 -41.64 36.85 -20.65
N ALA A 643 -42.96 36.91 -20.44
CA ALA A 643 -43.93 37.42 -21.39
C ALA A 643 -44.95 38.33 -20.69
N VAL A 644 -45.48 39.30 -21.43
CA VAL A 644 -46.65 40.10 -21.05
C VAL A 644 -47.64 40.21 -22.18
N ALA A 645 -48.91 40.39 -21.82
CA ALA A 645 -49.95 40.69 -22.78
C ALA A 645 -50.96 41.71 -22.24
N THR A 646 -51.56 42.46 -23.15
CA THR A 646 -52.63 43.43 -22.88
C THR A 646 -53.78 43.22 -23.84
N TYR A 647 -55.00 43.18 -23.32
CA TYR A 647 -56.22 43.01 -24.09
C TYR A 647 -57.11 44.27 -23.97
N LEU A 648 -57.60 44.81 -25.07
CA LEU A 648 -58.51 45.95 -25.09
C LEU A 648 -59.94 45.50 -25.43
N LYS A 649 -60.92 45.94 -24.63
CA LYS A 649 -62.33 45.51 -24.77
C LYS A 649 -63.08 46.21 -25.90
N SER A 650 -62.66 47.42 -26.28
CA SER A 650 -63.39 48.25 -27.24
C SER A 650 -63.30 47.74 -28.68
N ASP A 651 -62.22 47.02 -29.01
CA ASP A 651 -61.98 46.44 -30.34
C ASP A 651 -61.60 44.95 -30.31
N ASN A 652 -61.62 44.32 -29.13
CA ASN A 652 -61.17 42.94 -28.90
C ASN A 652 -59.72 42.71 -29.37
N GLY A 653 -58.83 43.71 -29.30
CA GLY A 653 -57.42 43.57 -29.66
C GLY A 653 -56.58 42.95 -28.54
N LEU A 654 -55.73 41.97 -28.87
CA LEU A 654 -54.70 41.42 -27.97
C LEU A 654 -53.30 41.81 -28.47
N SER A 655 -52.50 42.42 -27.59
CA SER A 655 -51.08 42.72 -27.81
C SER A 655 -50.24 41.85 -26.89
N MET A 656 -49.28 41.10 -27.45
CA MET A 656 -48.39 40.20 -26.70
C MET A 656 -46.93 40.55 -26.98
N SER A 657 -46.08 40.50 -25.96
CA SER A 657 -44.63 40.73 -26.10
C SER A 657 -43.81 39.78 -25.23
N GLY A 658 -42.72 39.24 -25.79
CA GLY A 658 -41.73 38.38 -25.13
C GLY A 658 -40.29 38.84 -25.43
N ASP A 659 -39.30 38.37 -24.67
CA ASP A 659 -37.87 38.70 -24.87
C ASP A 659 -37.12 37.54 -25.55
N GLU A 660 -36.50 37.74 -26.73
CA GLU A 660 -35.74 36.67 -27.43
C GLU A 660 -34.37 36.38 -26.81
N GLY A 661 -33.92 37.18 -25.83
CA GLY A 661 -32.50 37.26 -25.50
C GLY A 661 -31.75 38.12 -26.54
N SER A 662 -30.72 38.84 -26.10
CA SER A 662 -30.04 39.93 -26.83
C SER A 662 -30.83 41.24 -27.01
N GLY A 663 -32.04 41.34 -26.44
CA GLY A 663 -32.75 42.61 -26.34
C GLY A 663 -33.73 42.93 -27.48
N VAL A 664 -34.07 41.95 -28.31
CA VAL A 664 -35.13 42.02 -29.33
C VAL A 664 -36.42 41.43 -28.75
N ALA A 665 -37.55 42.12 -28.95
CA ALA A 665 -38.87 41.61 -28.59
C ALA A 665 -39.68 41.36 -29.86
N PHE A 666 -40.38 40.23 -29.90
CA PHE A 666 -41.37 39.92 -30.93
C PHE A 666 -42.76 40.22 -30.38
N ASN A 667 -43.60 40.78 -31.26
CA ASN A 667 -44.91 41.27 -30.91
C ASN A 667 -45.96 40.61 -31.80
N TYR A 668 -47.04 40.13 -31.20
CA TYR A 668 -48.22 39.69 -31.93
C TYR A 668 -49.37 40.65 -31.63
N GLU A 669 -49.99 41.16 -32.69
CA GLU A 669 -51.20 41.97 -32.63
C GLU A 669 -52.33 41.18 -33.24
N ILE A 670 -53.38 40.88 -32.48
CA ILE A 670 -54.37 39.91 -32.94
C ILE A 670 -55.82 40.33 -32.66
N ASP A 671 -56.65 40.29 -33.72
CA ASP A 671 -58.06 40.72 -33.72
C ASP A 671 -59.04 39.53 -33.76
N TRP A 672 -60.16 39.64 -33.04
CA TRP A 672 -61.25 38.65 -33.08
C TRP A 672 -62.25 38.97 -34.21
N THR A 673 -62.27 38.15 -35.28
CA THR A 673 -63.33 38.22 -36.30
C THR A 673 -64.46 37.23 -35.98
N ALA A 674 -65.70 37.72 -36.05
CA ALA A 674 -66.89 37.04 -35.51
C ALA A 674 -67.16 35.65 -36.14
N GLY A 675 -67.16 34.61 -35.29
CA GLY A 675 -67.59 33.24 -35.58
C GLY A 675 -67.13 32.30 -34.47
N LYS A 676 -67.97 31.39 -33.98
CA LYS A 676 -67.79 30.60 -32.72
C LYS A 676 -66.60 29.59 -32.70
N SER A 677 -65.65 29.73 -33.60
CA SER A 677 -64.32 29.10 -33.60
C SER A 677 -63.45 29.86 -34.61
N GLY A 678 -62.53 30.71 -34.15
CA GLY A 678 -61.81 31.64 -35.03
C GLY A 678 -60.33 31.79 -34.66
N SER A 679 -59.50 31.84 -35.70
CA SER A 679 -58.08 32.20 -35.64
C SER A 679 -57.94 33.69 -35.37
N TRP A 680 -57.17 34.07 -34.35
CA TRP A 680 -56.70 35.44 -34.22
C TRP A 680 -55.68 35.69 -35.35
N ILE A 681 -55.86 36.72 -36.18
CA ILE A 681 -54.95 37.03 -37.32
C ILE A 681 -54.03 38.20 -36.99
N ASN A 682 -52.71 38.03 -37.21
CA ASN A 682 -51.73 39.11 -37.13
C ASN A 682 -51.99 40.19 -38.19
N VAL A 683 -52.28 41.42 -37.76
CA VAL A 683 -52.59 42.57 -38.65
C VAL A 683 -51.39 43.46 -38.96
N ASN A 684 -50.16 43.11 -38.54
CA ASN A 684 -48.97 43.90 -38.86
C ASN A 684 -47.66 43.06 -38.93
N PRO A 685 -47.24 42.57 -40.11
CA PRO A 685 -45.98 41.83 -40.25
C PRO A 685 -44.77 42.78 -40.27
N SER A 686 -43.92 42.73 -39.24
CA SER A 686 -42.53 43.18 -39.35
C SER A 686 -41.61 42.00 -39.69
N ALA A 687 -40.46 42.31 -40.31
CA ALA A 687 -39.66 41.40 -41.12
C ALA A 687 -39.33 40.06 -40.42
N GLY A 688 -39.79 38.94 -41.02
CA GLY A 688 -39.30 37.59 -40.74
C GLY A 688 -40.33 36.59 -40.24
N HIS A 689 -41.48 37.04 -39.69
CA HIS A 689 -42.48 36.14 -39.11
C HIS A 689 -43.81 36.30 -39.86
N GLY A 690 -44.22 35.25 -40.58
CA GLY A 690 -45.43 35.21 -41.41
C GLY A 690 -46.73 35.19 -40.60
N LEU A 691 -47.85 35.04 -41.32
CA LEU A 691 -49.22 35.05 -40.79
C LEU A 691 -49.38 34.14 -39.56
N VAL A 692 -49.66 34.72 -38.39
CA VAL A 692 -49.81 33.98 -37.14
C VAL A 692 -51.27 33.76 -36.79
N THR A 693 -51.65 32.49 -36.60
CA THR A 693 -52.90 32.05 -35.98
C THR A 693 -52.61 31.64 -34.55
N VAL A 694 -53.30 32.23 -33.58
CA VAL A 694 -53.19 31.80 -32.18
C VAL A 694 -54.41 30.98 -31.79
N SER A 695 -54.18 29.81 -31.21
CA SER A 695 -55.24 28.99 -30.60
C SER A 695 -55.19 29.13 -29.08
N LEU A 696 -56.31 29.53 -28.48
CA LEU A 696 -56.47 29.59 -27.02
C LEU A 696 -56.90 28.20 -26.51
N SER A 697 -56.11 27.64 -25.60
CA SER A 697 -56.54 26.51 -24.77
C SER A 697 -56.63 26.99 -23.33
N LEU A 698 -57.86 27.00 -22.78
CA LEU A 698 -58.10 27.24 -21.36
C LEU A 698 -57.77 25.97 -20.59
N THR A 699 -56.90 26.08 -19.60
CA THR A 699 -56.49 24.98 -18.73
C THR A 699 -57.43 24.79 -17.53
N SER A 700 -58.34 25.74 -17.28
CA SER A 700 -59.44 25.64 -16.30
C SER A 700 -60.64 26.46 -16.78
N GLU A 701 -61.87 25.98 -16.56
CA GLU A 701 -63.10 26.68 -16.97
C GLU A 701 -63.29 27.97 -16.17
N VAL A 702 -62.70 29.07 -16.65
CA VAL A 702 -63.18 30.42 -16.38
C VAL A 702 -63.83 30.90 -17.65
N SER A 703 -65.16 30.96 -17.64
CA SER A 703 -66.02 31.31 -18.77
C SER A 703 -65.76 32.76 -19.24
N ALA A 704 -64.75 32.95 -20.08
CA ALA A 704 -64.57 34.17 -20.85
C ALA A 704 -65.25 34.02 -22.22
N SER A 705 -66.57 34.24 -22.26
CA SER A 705 -67.25 34.60 -23.51
C SER A 705 -67.48 36.12 -23.49
N PRO A 706 -67.06 36.88 -24.52
CA PRO A 706 -67.30 38.32 -24.58
C PRO A 706 -68.75 38.57 -25.02
N GLY A 707 -69.66 38.80 -24.06
CA GLY A 707 -71.03 39.22 -24.38
C GLY A 707 -72.00 39.20 -23.20
N ALA A 708 -72.29 40.41 -22.69
CA ALA A 708 -73.41 40.83 -21.82
C ALA A 708 -73.53 40.21 -20.40
N GLY A 709 -73.51 41.07 -19.37
CA GLY A 709 -73.81 40.73 -17.97
C GLY A 709 -75.29 40.35 -17.73
N PRO A 710 -75.74 40.04 -16.49
CA PRO A 710 -75.20 40.48 -15.18
C PRO A 710 -74.79 39.33 -14.21
N GLY A 711 -74.15 39.69 -13.09
CA GLY A 711 -73.46 38.80 -12.12
C GLY A 711 -74.34 37.76 -11.37
N PRO A 712 -73.72 36.92 -10.51
CA PRO A 712 -73.42 37.40 -9.15
C PRO A 712 -72.13 36.85 -8.47
N GLY A 713 -71.57 37.66 -7.57
CA GLY A 713 -71.16 37.28 -6.22
C GLY A 713 -69.95 36.36 -6.02
N ARG A 714 -68.80 36.96 -5.71
CA ARG A 714 -67.97 36.52 -4.57
C ARG A 714 -67.25 37.73 -3.99
N GLU A 715 -67.37 37.86 -2.67
CA GLU A 715 -66.69 38.85 -1.85
C GLU A 715 -65.17 38.60 -1.90
N GLU A 716 -64.41 39.67 -2.12
CA GLU A 716 -63.02 39.75 -1.67
C GLU A 716 -62.89 41.00 -0.78
N GLU A 717 -62.82 40.75 0.53
CA GLU A 717 -62.10 41.61 1.44
C GLU A 717 -60.61 41.60 1.06
N GLY A 718 -59.95 42.75 1.04
CA GLY A 718 -58.49 42.78 1.10
C GLY A 718 -57.75 43.93 0.43
N GLY A 719 -58.06 45.18 0.80
CA GLY A 719 -57.06 46.26 0.80
C GLY A 719 -56.61 46.84 -0.54
N SER A 720 -57.48 47.61 -1.20
CA SER A 720 -57.02 48.62 -2.15
C SER A 720 -56.21 49.68 -1.40
N VAL A 721 -54.88 49.68 -1.57
CA VAL A 721 -54.09 50.88 -1.25
C VAL A 721 -54.55 51.94 -2.25
N SER A 722 -55.34 52.90 -1.80
CA SER A 722 -55.72 54.05 -2.62
C SER A 722 -54.45 54.87 -2.89
N VAL A 723 -53.83 54.61 -4.04
CA VAL A 723 -52.75 55.45 -4.55
C VAL A 723 -53.40 56.78 -4.97
N PRO A 724 -52.92 57.94 -4.51
CA PRO A 724 -53.46 59.22 -4.94
C PRO A 724 -53.34 59.31 -6.48
N PRO A 725 -54.30 59.96 -7.17
CA PRO A 725 -54.25 60.09 -8.62
C PRO A 725 -52.95 60.78 -9.00
N ALA A 726 -52.04 60.00 -9.59
CA ALA A 726 -50.86 60.56 -10.21
C ALA A 726 -51.34 61.48 -11.34
N ALA A 727 -50.70 62.64 -11.50
CA ALA A 727 -50.96 63.49 -12.66
C ALA A 727 -50.82 62.64 -13.94
N PRO A 728 -51.71 62.80 -14.94
CA PRO A 728 -51.63 62.02 -16.16
C PRO A 728 -50.25 62.20 -16.80
N ALA A 729 -49.53 61.09 -16.98
CA ALA A 729 -48.28 61.07 -17.71
C ALA A 729 -48.59 61.24 -19.19
N THR A 730 -47.93 62.20 -19.83
CA THR A 730 -48.10 62.45 -21.26
C THR A 730 -46.89 61.89 -22.00
N LEU A 731 -47.10 60.92 -22.88
CA LEU A 731 -46.06 60.30 -23.72
C LEU A 731 -46.35 60.69 -25.16
N THR A 732 -45.33 61.07 -25.91
CA THR A 732 -45.47 61.22 -27.36
C THR A 732 -44.76 60.06 -28.03
N ASP A 733 -45.48 59.37 -28.91
CA ASP A 733 -44.97 58.17 -29.54
C ASP A 733 -44.18 58.42 -30.84
N SER A 734 -43.73 57.33 -31.46
CA SER A 734 -42.95 57.35 -32.71
C SER A 734 -43.73 57.87 -33.92
N PHE A 735 -45.05 57.95 -33.82
CA PHE A 735 -45.94 58.52 -34.82
C PHE A 735 -46.37 59.96 -34.47
N GLY A 736 -45.87 60.52 -33.36
CA GLY A 736 -46.21 61.86 -32.87
C GLY A 736 -47.57 61.93 -32.15
N TYR A 737 -48.18 60.79 -31.84
CA TYR A 737 -49.43 60.73 -31.10
C TYR A 737 -49.18 60.89 -29.61
N ILE A 738 -50.12 61.58 -28.96
CA ILE A 738 -50.00 61.96 -27.57
C ILE A 738 -50.84 61.00 -26.72
N TRP A 739 -50.16 60.14 -25.97
CA TRP A 739 -50.73 59.25 -24.98
C TRP A 739 -50.81 59.96 -23.65
N THR A 740 -52.02 60.15 -23.15
CA THR A 740 -52.29 60.70 -21.83
C THR A 740 -52.72 59.55 -20.95
N LEU A 741 -51.80 59.05 -20.12
CA LEU A 741 -51.98 57.84 -19.33
C LEU A 741 -51.94 58.15 -17.84
N THR A 742 -52.95 57.67 -17.12
CA THR A 742 -53.02 57.76 -15.66
C THR A 742 -52.73 56.38 -15.08
N ARG A 743 -51.85 56.31 -14.08
CA ARG A 743 -51.65 55.07 -13.34
C ARG A 743 -52.93 54.71 -12.62
N ILE A 744 -53.47 53.55 -12.93
CA ILE A 744 -54.71 53.04 -12.33
C ILE A 744 -54.43 52.07 -11.20
N ASP A 745 -53.30 51.36 -11.27
CA ASP A 745 -52.92 50.35 -10.28
C ASP A 745 -51.40 50.11 -10.31
N SER A 746 -50.86 49.46 -9.30
CA SER A 746 -49.49 48.96 -9.27
C SER A 746 -49.29 47.94 -8.17
N ASP A 747 -48.44 46.96 -8.44
CA ASP A 747 -48.01 45.97 -7.44
C ASP A 747 -46.46 45.95 -7.35
N ALA A 748 -45.91 44.88 -6.76
CA ALA A 748 -44.47 44.72 -6.62
C ALA A 748 -43.75 44.51 -7.97
N THR A 749 -44.42 43.95 -8.97
CA THR A 749 -43.82 43.52 -10.25
C THR A 749 -44.11 44.48 -11.40
N ALA A 750 -45.20 45.26 -11.33
CA ALA A 750 -45.71 46.06 -12.43
C ALA A 750 -46.37 47.40 -12.03
N GLN A 751 -46.60 48.26 -13.02
CA GLN A 751 -47.47 49.44 -12.94
C GLN A 751 -48.44 49.43 -14.13
N TYR A 752 -49.71 49.72 -13.85
CA TYR A 752 -50.79 49.63 -14.81
C TYR A 752 -51.36 51.01 -15.10
N TYR A 753 -51.62 51.28 -16.37
CA TYR A 753 -52.03 52.60 -16.83
C TYR A 753 -53.23 52.51 -17.75
N SER A 754 -54.09 53.52 -17.67
CA SER A 754 -55.14 53.75 -18.65
C SER A 754 -55.31 55.23 -18.92
N GLY A 755 -55.75 55.53 -20.12
CA GLY A 755 -56.17 56.87 -20.47
C GLY A 755 -56.51 56.91 -21.93
N THR A 756 -55.99 57.90 -22.64
CA THR A 756 -56.32 58.11 -24.04
C THR A 756 -55.11 58.34 -24.90
N VAL A 757 -55.20 57.99 -26.17
CA VAL A 757 -54.26 58.41 -27.20
C VAL A 757 -54.97 59.42 -28.12
N THR A 758 -54.30 60.53 -28.39
CA THR A 758 -54.80 61.60 -29.24
C THR A 758 -54.23 61.46 -30.64
N LEU A 759 -55.11 61.17 -31.61
CA LEU A 759 -54.76 60.95 -33.01
C LEU A 759 -55.23 62.13 -33.86
N PRO A 760 -54.70 62.30 -35.09
CA PRO A 760 -55.26 63.22 -36.08
C PRO A 760 -56.75 62.98 -36.37
N THR A 761 -57.23 61.75 -36.16
CA THR A 761 -58.61 61.30 -36.41
C THR A 761 -59.50 61.29 -35.16
N GLY A 762 -58.99 61.74 -34.00
CA GLY A 762 -59.72 61.85 -32.74
C GLY A 762 -59.04 61.16 -31.56
N VAL A 763 -59.64 61.30 -30.38
CA VAL A 763 -59.17 60.69 -29.13
C VAL A 763 -59.70 59.26 -29.04
N ARG A 764 -58.87 58.33 -28.58
CA ARG A 764 -59.19 56.89 -28.42
C ARG A 764 -58.75 56.39 -27.05
N ASP A 765 -59.41 55.35 -26.56
CA ASP A 765 -59.03 54.71 -25.30
C ASP A 765 -57.68 54.00 -25.44
N ALA A 766 -56.90 54.03 -24.36
CA ALA A 766 -55.57 53.46 -24.28
C ALA A 766 -55.33 52.76 -22.93
N VAL A 767 -54.51 51.71 -22.98
CA VAL A 767 -54.04 50.93 -21.82
C VAL A 767 -52.56 50.61 -21.96
N ALA A 768 -51.86 50.49 -20.82
CA ALA A 768 -50.46 50.08 -20.80
C ALA A 768 -50.08 49.33 -19.53
N ILE A 769 -49.07 48.47 -19.64
CA ILE A 769 -48.42 47.81 -18.52
C ILE A 769 -46.91 48.06 -18.56
N PHE A 770 -46.34 48.45 -17.43
CA PHE A 770 -44.91 48.58 -17.21
C PHE A 770 -44.43 47.54 -16.20
N LEU A 771 -43.54 46.65 -16.61
CA LEU A 771 -42.89 45.70 -15.72
C LEU A 771 -41.62 46.29 -15.11
N LYS A 772 -41.53 46.27 -13.78
CA LYS A 772 -40.37 46.79 -13.03
C LYS A 772 -39.14 45.90 -13.15
N SER A 773 -39.33 44.58 -13.27
CA SER A 773 -38.26 43.57 -13.22
C SER A 773 -37.36 43.59 -14.46
N ASN A 774 -37.94 43.67 -15.65
CA ASN A 774 -37.22 43.70 -16.94
C ASN A 774 -37.29 45.08 -17.63
N LYS A 775 -37.94 46.06 -17.00
CA LYS A 775 -38.16 47.41 -17.50
C LYS A 775 -38.75 47.42 -18.92
N ALA A 776 -39.76 46.58 -19.16
CA ALA A 776 -40.51 46.54 -20.41
C ALA A 776 -41.86 47.24 -20.28
N VAL A 777 -42.29 47.94 -21.33
CA VAL A 777 -43.63 48.56 -21.43
C VAL A 777 -44.33 48.04 -22.67
N SER A 778 -45.59 47.62 -22.50
CA SER A 778 -46.51 47.33 -23.60
C SER A 778 -47.70 48.29 -23.56
N MET A 779 -48.01 48.93 -24.71
CA MET A 779 -49.06 49.95 -24.85
C MET A 779 -50.00 49.59 -26.00
N THR A 780 -51.31 49.69 -25.76
CA THR A 780 -52.35 49.37 -26.74
C THR A 780 -53.46 50.42 -26.72
N GLY A 781 -53.96 50.83 -27.89
CA GLY A 781 -55.06 51.79 -28.04
C GLY A 781 -56.11 51.38 -29.09
N ALA A 782 -57.33 51.91 -28.98
CA ALA A 782 -58.49 51.47 -29.78
C ALA A 782 -58.41 51.87 -31.27
N ARG A 783 -58.62 50.94 -32.21
CA ARG A 783 -58.48 51.17 -33.68
C ARG A 783 -59.63 51.94 -34.36
N GLY A 784 -59.27 52.72 -35.40
CA GLY A 784 -60.19 53.27 -36.41
C GLY A 784 -59.50 54.01 -37.56
N THR A 785 -59.58 53.45 -38.78
CA THR A 785 -59.13 53.95 -40.12
C THR A 785 -57.76 53.53 -40.70
N GLY A 786 -57.08 52.52 -40.14
CA GLY A 786 -56.07 51.77 -40.92
C GLY A 786 -54.59 52.16 -40.74
N VAL A 787 -54.18 52.51 -39.52
CA VAL A 787 -52.76 52.58 -39.11
C VAL A 787 -52.56 51.59 -37.95
N PRO A 788 -51.46 50.81 -37.90
CA PRO A 788 -51.23 49.90 -36.78
C PRO A 788 -50.92 50.65 -35.47
N PHE A 789 -51.62 50.28 -34.38
CA PHE A 789 -51.66 51.01 -33.11
C PHE A 789 -51.19 50.15 -31.93
N ASN A 790 -49.91 49.78 -31.93
CA ASN A 790 -49.27 49.12 -30.79
C ASN A 790 -47.78 49.43 -30.77
N GLU A 791 -47.27 49.86 -29.63
CA GLU A 791 -45.86 50.16 -29.46
C GLU A 791 -45.33 49.53 -28.18
N ASN A 792 -44.20 48.86 -28.31
CA ASN A 792 -43.50 48.26 -27.19
C ASN A 792 -42.16 48.96 -27.02
N TYR A 793 -41.86 49.28 -25.78
CA TYR A 793 -40.70 50.07 -25.44
C TYR A 793 -39.83 49.31 -24.45
N LYS A 794 -38.51 49.38 -24.63
CA LYS A 794 -37.53 48.86 -23.67
C LYS A 794 -36.66 49.99 -23.14
N TRP A 795 -36.48 50.03 -21.82
CA TRP A 795 -35.63 51.03 -21.18
C TRP A 795 -34.15 50.62 -21.27
N THR A 796 -33.31 51.50 -21.82
CA THR A 796 -31.87 51.23 -22.00
C THR A 796 -30.96 51.96 -21.00
N GLY A 797 -31.50 52.65 -19.99
CA GLY A 797 -30.71 53.40 -19.00
C GLY A 797 -30.40 52.67 -17.68
N GLY A 798 -29.27 53.00 -17.06
CA GLY A 798 -28.94 52.66 -15.68
C GLY A 798 -29.11 53.86 -14.75
N GLY A 799 -29.73 53.66 -13.57
CA GLY A 799 -29.80 54.69 -12.52
C GLY A 799 -30.67 55.91 -12.84
N GLY A 800 -31.99 55.79 -12.68
CA GLY A 800 -32.92 56.93 -12.58
C GLY A 800 -33.16 57.79 -13.82
N SER A 801 -32.36 57.66 -14.88
CA SER A 801 -32.57 58.33 -16.18
C SER A 801 -32.13 57.43 -17.34
N GLY A 802 -32.83 57.51 -18.48
CA GLY A 802 -32.69 56.56 -19.57
C GLY A 802 -33.71 56.82 -20.68
N VAL A 803 -33.58 56.03 -21.75
CA VAL A 803 -34.38 56.19 -22.97
C VAL A 803 -35.20 54.93 -23.20
N TRP A 804 -36.48 55.13 -23.46
CA TRP A 804 -37.37 54.10 -23.99
C TRP A 804 -37.23 54.05 -25.50
N ILE A 805 -36.77 52.91 -26.01
CA ILE A 805 -36.60 52.69 -27.44
C ILE A 805 -37.79 51.87 -27.94
N ASN A 806 -38.49 52.37 -28.96
CA ASN A 806 -39.52 51.59 -29.68
C ASN A 806 -38.82 50.42 -30.37
N ILE A 807 -39.20 49.19 -30.01
CA ILE A 807 -38.59 47.97 -30.55
C ILE A 807 -39.28 47.46 -31.82
N ASN A 808 -40.27 48.20 -32.36
CA ASN A 808 -40.98 47.87 -33.60
C ASN A 808 -41.21 49.11 -34.51
N PRO A 809 -40.15 49.84 -34.95
CA PRO A 809 -40.34 50.94 -35.88
C PRO A 809 -40.76 50.39 -37.26
N SER A 810 -41.79 50.99 -37.87
CA SER A 810 -42.16 50.67 -39.25
C SER A 810 -40.97 50.85 -40.20
N PRO A 811 -40.85 50.07 -41.31
CA PRO A 811 -39.71 50.15 -42.21
C PRO A 811 -39.53 51.58 -42.76
N GLY A 812 -38.43 52.25 -42.41
CA GLY A 812 -38.10 53.60 -42.88
C GLY A 812 -37.92 54.68 -41.81
N TYR A 813 -38.05 54.36 -40.52
CA TYR A 813 -38.01 55.36 -39.43
C TYR A 813 -36.99 54.97 -38.35
N GLY A 814 -36.12 55.92 -37.97
CA GLY A 814 -35.03 55.73 -36.99
C GLY A 814 -35.48 55.77 -35.52
N LEU A 815 -34.51 55.59 -34.61
CA LEU A 815 -34.66 55.62 -33.15
C LEU A 815 -35.58 56.76 -32.66
N VAL A 816 -36.60 56.41 -31.87
CA VAL A 816 -37.47 57.38 -31.18
C VAL A 816 -37.23 57.29 -29.67
N THR A 817 -37.10 58.45 -29.05
CA THR A 817 -36.82 58.66 -27.63
C THR A 817 -38.11 59.06 -26.92
N VAL A 818 -38.56 58.27 -25.94
CA VAL A 818 -39.64 58.70 -25.02
C VAL A 818 -39.06 59.05 -23.65
N THR A 819 -39.35 60.27 -23.17
CA THR A 819 -38.98 60.76 -21.84
C THR A 819 -40.22 60.70 -20.93
N LEU A 820 -40.19 59.84 -19.92
CA LEU A 820 -41.16 59.86 -18.81
C LEU A 820 -40.70 60.91 -17.79
N ASN A 821 -41.53 61.94 -17.57
CA ASN A 821 -41.34 62.91 -16.48
C ASN A 821 -42.16 62.51 -15.25
#